data_AF-A0A2S9YWG5-F1
#
_entry.id   AF-A0A2S9YWG5-F1
#
_cell.length_a   1.000
_cell.length_b   1.000
_cell.length_c   1.000
_cell.angle_alpha   90.00
_cell.angle_beta   90.00
_cell.angle_gamma   90.00
#
_symmetry.space_group_name_H-M   'P 1'
#
loop_
_entity.id
_entity.type
_entity.pdbx_description
1 polymer ?
#
loop_
_entity_poly.entity_id
_entity_poly.type
_entity_poly.pdbx_seq_one_letter_code
_entity_poly.pdbx_strand_id
1 'polypeptide(L)'
;MRKLELPLNILALTTLGLLGAPGCQGDDVPMATTAIETSGDGDGDGDGDGDGDGDGDGDGDGDGDGDPGDGDGDGDGDGDGDPPVVDCMGQLPPASEGVCDAQGQAGGSLLILGDVLGPETMYINGGGVLIDSGVITCVGCDCAADPVAIDATLTCADAVITPGLINTHDHITYAHNWPIGDGPDRYEHRHDWREGLNGHAPLPYSGGAATDDILAAELRFVMGGATSTAAAGSRPGLLRNVDTAANEGLPLQPADSDTFPLDDASGIQHDGSCNYGNNPTTQAHVAGLDAYLPHIGEGIDRYANTELVCTGINPDVIEANTAIVHATGATLAETLTISAAKAQVIWSPRSNVVLYGSTAPVTMMDTLGVNLALGTDWLPSGSMNMLRELACAGYLNDVHLDHHFSDKQLWEMATTNAAFAIGAEAGLGMIKPGYVADLAIFAKAGEQGHGAVVRGHETKVALVLRGGVPLYGDAALLASDAVGGASCEPLDVCGVAKRACVADDTSSTLAAVLASADYPLGFCPDEVPIDEPTCVPSRPIEFPDGPTDDDLDGDGISNDLDLCPLVFSPLFTSGAVPLWDQQPDEDLDGLGDVCDPCPSDENDQCSHAAANDFDGDGVPNGVDNCPHDANADQADDDQDGHGDACDACDLQNPGLGACPTSVESLADESHPDHPEDGSPVTIKSVYVTALRANDVGFWVETGTQQPFTGLAVFSNGNQPALSVGDVVDVTGTYTEYFGLVELTNPSVVIVDSGSPLPFSPLVVDAAAIATGGPQAEPYEAMLLQVEDVAITVQNADGGMDFDEFTVTGGLRVNDTNYLALNNNCPVGSMFTSIAGTLDFSFSNTKLEPRDAGDIVWIDCNPAP
;
A
#
# COMPACT_ATOMS: atom_id res chain seq x y z
N MET A 1 27.08 31.92 -51.05
CA MET A 1 26.67 33.08 -51.89
C MET A 1 25.35 33.59 -51.37
N ARG A 2 25.20 34.93 -51.28
CA ARG A 2 23.97 35.77 -51.19
C ARG A 2 22.63 35.05 -50.92
N LYS A 3 21.94 35.37 -49.81
CA LYS A 3 21.05 36.55 -49.58
C LYS A 3 19.82 36.52 -50.51
N LEU A 4 18.59 36.86 -50.10
CA LEU A 4 18.03 37.98 -49.32
C LEU A 4 16.63 37.57 -48.77
N GLU A 5 15.92 38.25 -47.87
CA GLU A 5 16.22 39.15 -46.73
C GLU A 5 14.91 39.42 -45.92
N LEU A 6 15.05 39.69 -44.62
CA LEU A 6 14.11 40.36 -43.69
C LEU A 6 13.79 41.82 -44.13
N PRO A 7 12.84 42.62 -43.56
CA PRO A 7 12.69 43.00 -42.13
C PRO A 7 11.23 43.05 -41.59
N LEU A 8 10.94 42.97 -40.28
CA LEU A 8 11.43 43.70 -39.07
C LEU A 8 10.78 45.09 -38.89
N ASN A 9 10.24 45.36 -37.68
CA ASN A 9 10.05 46.72 -37.16
C ASN A 9 10.37 46.74 -35.64
N ILE A 10 10.80 47.88 -35.11
CA ILE A 10 11.76 47.92 -33.98
C ILE A 10 11.39 48.99 -32.93
N LEU A 11 11.74 48.72 -31.66
CA LEU A 11 11.89 49.62 -30.49
C LEU A 11 10.81 50.66 -30.14
N ALA A 12 10.46 50.70 -28.84
CA ALA A 12 10.79 51.85 -27.99
C ALA A 12 10.89 51.45 -26.51
N LEU A 13 11.90 51.95 -25.79
CA LEU A 13 12.12 51.78 -24.35
C LEU A 13 12.24 53.18 -23.72
N THR A 14 11.38 53.54 -22.75
CA THR A 14 11.50 54.81 -22.00
C THR A 14 10.91 54.74 -20.58
N THR A 15 11.80 54.71 -19.59
CA THR A 15 11.80 55.52 -18.34
C THR A 15 10.54 55.68 -17.46
N LEU A 16 10.63 55.16 -16.23
CA LEU A 16 10.63 55.90 -14.95
C LEU A 16 9.53 56.97 -14.70
N GLY A 17 8.68 56.80 -13.68
CA GLY A 17 7.84 57.90 -13.16
C GLY A 17 6.79 57.53 -12.10
N LEU A 18 7.00 58.00 -10.87
CA LEU A 18 6.12 57.89 -9.69
C LEU A 18 4.72 58.53 -9.82
N LEU A 19 3.80 58.05 -8.96
CA LEU A 19 2.65 58.74 -8.31
C LEU A 19 1.46 59.21 -9.16
N GLY A 20 0.23 58.90 -8.69
CA GLY A 20 -0.99 59.46 -9.27
C GLY A 20 -2.35 58.97 -8.78
N ALA A 21 -2.57 58.76 -7.47
CA ALA A 21 -3.93 58.53 -6.95
C ALA A 21 -4.71 59.85 -6.77
N PRO A 22 -6.00 59.93 -7.16
CA PRO A 22 -6.93 60.96 -6.70
C PRO A 22 -7.98 60.39 -5.74
N GLY A 23 -7.92 60.75 -4.46
CA GLY A 23 -8.95 60.41 -3.47
C GLY A 23 -10.07 61.46 -3.39
N CYS A 24 -11.01 61.26 -2.45
CA CYS A 24 -11.79 62.36 -1.85
C CYS A 24 -12.47 61.96 -0.53
N GLN A 25 -12.07 62.64 0.56
CA GLN A 25 -12.89 63.11 1.70
C GLN A 25 -13.71 62.08 2.54
N GLY A 26 -13.67 62.03 3.87
CA GLY A 26 -12.94 62.83 4.88
C GLY A 26 -13.87 63.32 6.02
N ASP A 27 -13.40 63.34 7.27
CA ASP A 27 -13.88 64.25 8.35
C ASP A 27 -12.99 64.20 9.63
N ASP A 28 -12.30 65.33 9.87
CA ASP A 28 -11.97 66.03 11.13
C ASP A 28 -11.41 65.37 12.44
N VAL A 29 -10.06 65.48 12.57
CA VAL A 29 -9.19 66.09 13.63
C VAL A 29 -9.87 66.79 14.87
N PRO A 30 -9.24 67.05 16.07
CA PRO A 30 -7.80 67.35 16.24
C PRO A 30 -7.01 67.13 17.58
N MET A 31 -5.65 67.11 17.43
CA MET A 31 -4.60 67.72 18.31
C MET A 31 -4.37 67.14 19.74
N ALA A 32 -3.19 67.24 20.42
CA ALA A 32 -1.87 67.89 20.22
C ALA A 32 -0.89 67.42 21.34
N THR A 33 0.45 67.57 21.40
CA THR A 33 1.54 68.09 20.50
C THR A 33 2.92 67.81 21.14
N THR A 34 3.98 67.54 20.33
CA THR A 34 5.42 67.92 20.52
C THR A 34 6.25 67.41 21.72
N ALA A 35 7.60 67.27 21.70
CA ALA A 35 8.63 67.13 20.64
C ALA A 35 10.06 67.02 21.27
N ILE A 36 11.06 66.62 20.47
CA ILE A 36 12.48 67.07 20.50
C ILE A 36 13.50 66.53 21.55
N GLU A 37 14.40 65.69 21.02
CA GLU A 37 15.90 65.73 21.08
C GLU A 37 16.79 65.22 22.25
N THR A 38 17.74 64.37 21.83
CA THR A 38 19.21 64.36 22.07
C THR A 38 19.87 63.70 23.30
N SER A 39 20.73 62.72 22.97
CA SER A 39 22.11 62.46 23.43
C SER A 39 22.43 62.22 24.91
N GLY A 40 23.17 61.14 25.17
CA GLY A 40 23.92 60.93 26.40
C GLY A 40 24.74 59.64 26.35
N ASP A 41 26.02 59.74 25.98
CA ASP A 41 26.99 58.65 26.04
C ASP A 41 27.34 58.30 27.50
N GLY A 42 27.80 57.07 27.76
CA GLY A 42 28.22 56.65 29.10
C GLY A 42 28.82 55.24 29.17
N ASP A 43 30.09 55.11 28.80
CA ASP A 43 30.89 53.89 29.00
C ASP A 43 31.09 53.57 30.50
N GLY A 44 31.31 52.30 30.84
CA GLY A 44 31.52 51.87 32.22
C GLY A 44 31.94 50.40 32.37
N ASP A 45 33.20 50.11 32.07
CA ASP A 45 33.84 48.79 32.29
C ASP A 45 33.89 48.38 33.77
N GLY A 46 33.95 47.07 34.06
CA GLY A 46 34.05 46.56 35.43
C GLY A 46 34.28 45.05 35.55
N ASP A 47 35.55 44.63 35.45
CA ASP A 47 36.02 43.24 35.56
C ASP A 47 35.77 42.57 36.93
N GLY A 48 35.77 41.24 36.99
CA GLY A 48 35.73 40.49 38.25
C GLY A 48 35.86 38.97 38.13
N ASP A 49 37.10 38.45 38.18
CA ASP A 49 37.43 37.01 38.12
C ASP A 49 37.23 36.24 39.46
N GLY A 50 37.19 34.90 39.38
CA GLY A 50 37.37 33.94 40.48
C GLY A 50 36.13 33.05 40.75
N ASP A 51 36.21 31.75 41.05
CA ASP A 51 37.29 30.76 41.24
C ASP A 51 36.71 29.40 40.72
N GLY A 52 37.41 28.31 40.34
CA GLY A 52 38.45 27.54 41.03
C GLY A 52 37.95 26.11 41.35
N ASP A 53 38.82 25.10 41.25
CA ASP A 53 38.64 23.67 41.63
C ASP A 53 37.84 22.79 40.61
N GLY A 54 38.18 21.52 40.32
CA GLY A 54 39.35 20.70 40.68
C GLY A 54 39.20 19.21 40.30
N ASP A 55 40.28 18.59 39.79
CA ASP A 55 40.37 17.22 39.24
C ASP A 55 40.03 16.07 40.25
N GLY A 56 39.54 14.92 39.75
CA GLY A 56 39.28 13.74 40.61
C GLY A 56 38.78 12.46 39.93
N ASP A 57 39.71 11.65 39.39
CA ASP A 57 39.50 10.29 38.85
C ASP A 57 38.86 9.29 39.86
N GLY A 58 38.16 8.27 39.38
CA GLY A 58 37.56 7.24 40.25
C GLY A 58 36.89 6.03 39.59
N ASP A 59 37.68 5.12 39.00
CA ASP A 59 37.23 3.81 38.52
C ASP A 59 36.47 2.98 39.59
N GLY A 60 35.44 2.22 39.19
CA GLY A 60 34.70 1.36 40.12
C GLY A 60 33.62 0.46 39.49
N ASP A 61 34.04 -0.69 38.96
CA ASP A 61 33.18 -1.74 38.40
C ASP A 61 32.03 -2.21 39.34
N GLY A 62 30.88 -2.55 38.74
CA GLY A 62 30.18 -3.79 39.07
C GLY A 62 28.69 -3.74 39.45
N ASP A 63 27.95 -4.60 38.75
CA ASP A 63 26.66 -5.22 39.11
C ASP A 63 25.40 -4.32 38.99
N GLY A 64 24.53 -4.69 38.04
CA GLY A 64 23.23 -4.04 37.84
C GLY A 64 22.11 -4.60 38.71
N ASP A 65 21.09 -3.78 38.90
CA ASP A 65 19.73 -4.13 39.29
C ASP A 65 18.81 -3.35 38.34
N GLY A 66 17.80 -3.99 37.76
CA GLY A 66 16.83 -3.28 36.90
C GLY A 66 15.87 -2.45 37.75
N ASP A 67 15.74 -1.16 37.44
CA ASP A 67 14.71 -0.29 37.99
C ASP A 67 13.65 -0.01 36.91
N PRO A 68 12.35 -0.21 37.18
CA PRO A 68 11.28 0.18 36.28
C PRO A 68 10.54 1.41 36.82
N GLY A 69 10.84 2.60 36.31
CA GLY A 69 9.90 3.73 36.38
C GLY A 69 10.48 5.12 36.64
N ASP A 70 11.03 5.70 35.59
CA ASP A 70 11.36 7.11 35.39
C ASP A 70 10.95 7.43 33.94
N GLY A 71 9.98 8.31 33.66
CA GLY A 71 9.18 9.16 34.55
C GLY A 71 9.52 10.65 34.47
N ASP A 72 10.30 11.01 33.46
CA ASP A 72 10.71 12.33 33.04
C ASP A 72 10.05 12.56 31.67
N GLY A 73 9.40 13.69 31.37
CA GLY A 73 9.29 14.92 32.16
C GLY A 73 9.78 16.15 31.41
N ASP A 74 10.34 15.91 30.22
CA ASP A 74 10.77 16.87 29.23
C ASP A 74 9.56 17.63 28.67
N GLY A 75 9.85 18.83 28.18
CA GLY A 75 8.89 19.92 27.99
C GLY A 75 8.87 20.41 26.55
N ASP A 76 9.04 19.46 25.64
CA ASP A 76 9.02 19.52 24.19
C ASP A 76 7.57 19.74 23.70
N GLY A 77 7.42 20.14 22.44
CA GLY A 77 6.13 20.56 21.87
C GLY A 77 5.29 19.42 21.29
N ASP A 78 5.72 18.18 21.54
CA ASP A 78 5.58 17.07 20.60
C ASP A 78 4.30 16.29 20.91
N GLY A 79 3.67 15.72 19.87
CA GLY A 79 2.38 15.03 19.99
C GLY A 79 2.48 13.66 20.67
N ASP A 80 3.70 13.19 20.89
CA ASP A 80 4.07 11.77 20.80
C ASP A 80 4.03 11.03 22.14
N GLY A 81 3.12 11.43 23.01
CA GLY A 81 2.79 10.67 24.20
C GLY A 81 2.22 9.28 23.86
N ASP A 82 2.54 8.28 24.68
CA ASP A 82 1.98 6.92 24.63
C ASP A 82 0.51 6.91 24.12
N PRO A 83 0.19 6.18 23.04
CA PRO A 83 -1.10 6.31 22.38
C PRO A 83 -2.24 5.97 23.35
N PRO A 84 -3.36 6.72 23.32
CA PRO A 84 -4.49 6.55 24.23
C PRO A 84 -4.85 5.09 24.52
N VAL A 85 -4.63 4.66 25.78
CA VAL A 85 -4.90 3.29 26.22
C VAL A 85 -6.29 3.17 26.82
N VAL A 86 -7.15 2.38 26.18
CA VAL A 86 -8.50 2.04 26.64
C VAL A 86 -8.49 0.66 27.27
N ASP A 87 -8.59 0.60 28.60
CA ASP A 87 -8.81 -0.65 29.34
C ASP A 87 -10.28 -1.09 29.23
N CYS A 88 -10.53 -2.14 28.46
CA CYS A 88 -11.86 -2.73 28.27
C CYS A 88 -12.37 -3.50 29.52
N MET A 89 -11.54 -3.66 30.55
CA MET A 89 -11.85 -4.36 31.81
C MET A 89 -12.30 -5.83 31.63
N GLY A 90 -12.04 -6.41 30.47
CA GLY A 90 -12.28 -7.80 30.13
C GLY A 90 -11.23 -8.71 30.74
N GLN A 91 -11.59 -9.44 31.79
CA GLN A 91 -10.74 -10.52 32.30
C GLN A 91 -10.79 -11.72 31.35
N LEU A 92 -10.04 -11.64 30.24
CA LEU A 92 -9.90 -12.74 29.31
C LEU A 92 -9.25 -13.95 30.02
N PRO A 93 -9.80 -15.18 29.88
CA PRO A 93 -9.16 -16.37 30.41
C PRO A 93 -7.86 -16.67 29.64
N PRO A 94 -6.77 -17.09 30.30
CA PRO A 94 -5.60 -17.62 29.63
C PRO A 94 -5.97 -18.82 28.74
N ALA A 95 -5.36 -18.91 27.56
CA ALA A 95 -5.58 -19.99 26.61
C ALA A 95 -5.26 -21.37 27.23
N SER A 96 -6.00 -22.40 26.80
CA SER A 96 -5.84 -23.77 27.28
C SER A 96 -4.63 -24.48 26.65
N GLU A 97 -4.24 -24.08 25.44
CA GLU A 97 -3.05 -24.50 24.70
C GLU A 97 -2.63 -23.36 23.75
N GLY A 98 -1.33 -23.16 23.54
CA GLY A 98 -0.82 -22.08 22.67
C GLY A 98 -1.13 -20.67 23.17
N VAL A 99 -1.34 -19.75 22.23
CA VAL A 99 -1.54 -18.30 22.49
C VAL A 99 -3.03 -17.92 22.59
N CYS A 100 -3.90 -18.61 21.85
CA CYS A 100 -5.32 -18.31 21.72
C CYS A 100 -6.20 -19.57 21.88
N ASP A 101 -7.30 -19.46 22.64
CA ASP A 101 -8.39 -20.44 22.58
C ASP A 101 -9.38 -20.07 21.47
N ALA A 102 -9.87 -21.08 20.73
CA ALA A 102 -10.81 -20.91 19.62
C ALA A 102 -12.15 -21.62 19.88
N GLN A 103 -13.26 -20.98 19.54
CA GLN A 103 -14.62 -21.50 19.71
C GLN A 103 -15.49 -21.18 18.50
N GLY A 104 -16.51 -22.00 18.24
CA GLY A 104 -17.41 -21.84 17.09
C GLY A 104 -16.98 -22.65 15.86
N GLN A 105 -17.44 -22.24 14.68
CA GLN A 105 -17.07 -22.83 13.39
C GLN A 105 -16.88 -21.71 12.36
N ALA A 106 -15.98 -21.86 11.40
CA ALA A 106 -15.80 -20.89 10.33
C ALA A 106 -17.10 -20.76 9.49
N GLY A 107 -17.62 -19.53 9.36
CA GLY A 107 -18.88 -19.25 8.65
C GLY A 107 -18.94 -17.93 7.88
N GLY A 108 -17.93 -17.07 8.03
CA GLY A 108 -17.89 -15.72 7.46
C GLY A 108 -17.54 -14.67 8.52
N SER A 109 -18.10 -14.81 9.73
CA SER A 109 -17.82 -13.89 10.84
C SER A 109 -16.90 -14.46 11.92
N LEU A 110 -15.89 -13.68 12.31
CA LEU A 110 -14.88 -14.04 13.32
C LEU A 110 -14.64 -12.88 14.29
N LEU A 111 -14.93 -13.09 15.57
CA LEU A 111 -14.56 -12.15 16.64
C LEU A 111 -13.19 -12.54 17.23
N ILE A 112 -12.23 -11.63 17.28
CA ILE A 112 -10.92 -11.83 17.89
C ILE A 112 -10.82 -10.94 19.13
N LEU A 113 -10.58 -11.51 20.31
CA LEU A 113 -10.44 -10.80 21.58
C LEU A 113 -8.99 -10.88 22.10
N GLY A 114 -8.41 -9.73 22.44
CA GLY A 114 -7.02 -9.63 22.93
C GLY A 114 -6.70 -8.20 23.39
N ASP A 115 -5.45 -7.79 23.21
CA ASP A 115 -5.09 -6.37 23.15
C ASP A 115 -5.02 -5.96 21.68
N VAL A 116 -5.72 -4.90 21.27
CA VAL A 116 -5.79 -4.45 19.87
C VAL A 116 -4.95 -3.20 19.70
N LEU A 117 -4.01 -3.24 18.74
CA LEU A 117 -3.25 -2.09 18.26
C LEU A 117 -4.07 -1.40 17.17
N GLY A 118 -4.98 -0.52 17.59
CA GLY A 118 -5.67 0.40 16.68
C GLY A 118 -4.77 1.60 16.36
N PRO A 119 -5.08 2.40 15.33
CA PRO A 119 -4.15 3.38 14.78
C PRO A 119 -3.63 4.41 15.81
N GLU A 120 -4.55 5.14 16.46
CA GLU A 120 -4.23 6.11 17.52
C GLU A 120 -4.82 5.72 18.88
N THR A 121 -5.18 4.46 19.08
CA THR A 121 -5.78 3.97 20.34
C THR A 121 -5.54 2.48 20.52
N MET A 122 -4.96 2.10 21.67
CA MET A 122 -4.82 0.70 22.07
C MET A 122 -6.01 0.26 22.94
N TYR A 123 -6.67 -0.84 22.56
CA TYR A 123 -7.76 -1.44 23.36
C TYR A 123 -7.25 -2.68 24.09
N ILE A 124 -6.98 -2.57 25.38
CA ILE A 124 -6.34 -3.62 26.18
C ILE A 124 -7.32 -4.35 27.11
N ASN A 125 -6.93 -5.53 27.58
CA ASN A 125 -7.72 -6.42 28.44
C ASN A 125 -9.11 -6.72 27.83
N GLY A 126 -9.14 -7.31 26.63
CA GLY A 126 -10.39 -7.64 25.95
C GLY A 126 -10.90 -6.54 25.03
N GLY A 127 -9.99 -5.84 24.36
CA GLY A 127 -10.30 -5.22 23.07
C GLY A 127 -10.70 -6.30 22.06
N GLY A 128 -11.59 -5.94 21.14
CA GLY A 128 -12.12 -6.83 20.12
C GLY A 128 -11.92 -6.27 18.72
N VAL A 129 -11.70 -7.18 17.77
CA VAL A 129 -11.84 -6.94 16.34
C VAL A 129 -12.88 -7.93 15.82
N LEU A 130 -13.95 -7.42 15.20
CA LEU A 130 -14.93 -8.25 14.51
C LEU A 130 -14.68 -8.19 13.02
N ILE A 131 -14.59 -9.38 12.41
CA ILE A 131 -14.51 -9.58 10.97
C ILE A 131 -15.87 -10.12 10.52
N ASP A 132 -16.36 -9.66 9.38
CA ASP A 132 -17.43 -10.30 8.61
C ASP A 132 -17.04 -10.31 7.12
N SER A 133 -17.10 -11.49 6.50
CA SER A 133 -16.86 -11.70 5.07
C SER A 133 -15.53 -11.11 4.56
N GLY A 134 -14.51 -11.12 5.41
CA GLY A 134 -13.15 -10.64 5.13
C GLY A 134 -12.90 -9.16 5.40
N VAL A 135 -13.91 -8.41 5.84
CA VAL A 135 -13.84 -6.98 6.17
C VAL A 135 -13.98 -6.80 7.69
N ILE A 136 -13.26 -5.84 8.26
CA ILE A 136 -13.38 -5.44 9.66
C ILE A 136 -14.68 -4.63 9.83
N THR A 137 -15.55 -5.03 10.75
CA THR A 137 -16.84 -4.36 10.99
C THR A 137 -16.94 -3.68 12.35
N CYS A 138 -16.13 -4.08 13.33
CA CYS A 138 -16.03 -3.42 14.62
C CYS A 138 -14.61 -3.51 15.19
N VAL A 139 -14.18 -2.44 15.86
CA VAL A 139 -12.93 -2.36 16.63
C VAL A 139 -13.24 -1.69 17.98
N GLY A 140 -12.84 -2.31 19.09
CA GLY A 140 -13.00 -1.73 20.43
C GLY A 140 -13.55 -2.70 21.49
N CYS A 141 -14.01 -2.16 22.61
CA CYS A 141 -14.35 -2.95 23.80
C CYS A 141 -15.70 -3.69 23.74
N ASP A 142 -16.58 -3.35 22.80
CA ASP A 142 -17.98 -3.83 22.76
C ASP A 142 -18.36 -4.60 21.48
N CYS A 143 -17.40 -4.98 20.63
CA CYS A 143 -17.64 -5.79 19.42
C CYS A 143 -18.30 -7.16 19.69
N ALA A 144 -18.27 -7.67 20.92
CA ALA A 144 -19.04 -8.85 21.33
C ALA A 144 -20.56 -8.59 21.49
N ALA A 145 -21.00 -7.33 21.38
CA ALA A 145 -22.40 -6.90 21.41
C ALA A 145 -22.92 -6.41 20.04
N ASP A 146 -22.10 -6.54 19.00
CA ASP A 146 -22.44 -6.20 17.62
C ASP A 146 -23.68 -6.98 17.12
N PRO A 147 -24.55 -6.39 16.26
CA PRO A 147 -25.70 -7.08 15.69
C PRO A 147 -25.37 -8.22 14.71
N VAL A 148 -24.15 -8.29 14.14
CA VAL A 148 -23.71 -9.36 13.22
C VAL A 148 -23.67 -10.71 13.94
N ALA A 149 -24.00 -11.78 13.22
CA ALA A 149 -24.01 -13.12 13.76
C ALA A 149 -22.58 -13.71 13.77
N ILE A 150 -21.95 -13.69 14.95
CA ILE A 150 -20.60 -14.24 15.15
C ILE A 150 -20.63 -15.78 15.05
N ASP A 151 -19.99 -16.35 14.02
CA ASP A 151 -19.87 -17.81 13.84
C ASP A 151 -18.75 -18.42 14.70
N ALA A 152 -17.65 -17.67 14.85
CA ALA A 152 -16.44 -18.08 15.56
C ALA A 152 -15.87 -16.97 16.46
N THR A 153 -15.17 -17.37 17.52
CA THR A 153 -14.49 -16.45 18.44
C THR A 153 -13.11 -16.97 18.84
N LEU A 154 -12.10 -16.11 18.75
CA LEU A 154 -10.77 -16.31 19.30
C LEU A 154 -10.61 -15.50 20.59
N THR A 155 -9.90 -16.06 21.57
CA THR A 155 -9.58 -15.38 22.83
C THR A 155 -8.10 -15.55 23.13
N CYS A 156 -7.36 -14.45 23.00
CA CYS A 156 -5.90 -14.37 23.02
C CYS A 156 -5.44 -13.46 24.17
N ALA A 157 -5.56 -13.94 25.41
CA ALA A 157 -5.39 -13.11 26.61
C ALA A 157 -3.96 -12.58 26.86
N ASP A 158 -2.94 -13.14 26.20
CA ASP A 158 -1.53 -12.75 26.32
C ASP A 158 -0.91 -12.47 24.93
N ALA A 159 -1.69 -11.79 24.08
CA ALA A 159 -1.33 -11.45 22.72
C ALA A 159 -1.72 -10.02 22.36
N VAL A 160 -1.05 -9.48 21.33
CA VAL A 160 -1.50 -8.29 20.61
C VAL A 160 -2.06 -8.67 19.25
N ILE A 161 -3.09 -7.97 18.82
CA ILE A 161 -3.74 -8.06 17.52
C ILE A 161 -3.35 -6.79 16.77
N THR A 162 -2.78 -6.94 15.58
CA THR A 162 -2.16 -5.86 14.81
C THR A 162 -2.52 -6.03 13.32
N PRO A 163 -2.49 -4.96 12.49
CA PRO A 163 -2.54 -5.10 11.04
C PRO A 163 -1.50 -6.10 10.55
N GLY A 164 -1.77 -6.78 9.45
CA GLY A 164 -0.73 -7.50 8.73
C GLY A 164 0.41 -6.56 8.38
N LEU A 165 1.65 -6.96 8.62
CA LEU A 165 2.81 -6.15 8.26
C LEU A 165 2.87 -5.99 6.74
N ILE A 166 3.36 -4.84 6.30
CA ILE A 166 3.52 -4.48 4.89
C ILE A 166 5.01 -4.32 4.60
N ASN A 167 5.50 -5.02 3.58
CA ASN A 167 6.86 -4.81 3.07
C ASN A 167 6.81 -3.91 1.82
N THR A 168 7.18 -2.64 1.97
CA THR A 168 7.00 -1.63 0.91
C THR A 168 8.02 -1.70 -0.21
N HIS A 169 9.08 -2.52 -0.08
CA HIS A 169 10.06 -2.73 -1.14
C HIS A 169 10.76 -4.08 -0.99
N ASP A 170 10.69 -4.92 -2.02
CA ASP A 170 11.56 -6.09 -2.24
C ASP A 170 11.87 -6.25 -3.75
N HIS A 171 12.71 -7.22 -4.10
CA HIS A 171 12.97 -7.67 -5.46
C HIS A 171 12.74 -9.18 -5.56
N ILE A 172 11.50 -9.62 -5.38
CA ILE A 172 11.13 -11.04 -5.16
C ILE A 172 11.55 -11.97 -6.32
N THR A 173 11.72 -11.42 -7.53
CA THR A 173 12.22 -12.17 -8.71
C THR A 173 13.71 -12.56 -8.62
N TYR A 174 14.40 -12.16 -7.54
CA TYR A 174 15.77 -12.51 -7.17
C TYR A 174 15.86 -13.36 -5.88
N ALA A 175 14.73 -13.86 -5.36
CA ALA A 175 14.63 -14.61 -4.09
C ALA A 175 15.53 -15.86 -3.94
N HIS A 176 16.08 -16.40 -5.03
CA HIS A 176 16.98 -17.55 -5.03
C HIS A 176 18.46 -17.20 -4.82
N ASN A 177 18.82 -15.91 -4.70
CA ASN A 177 20.20 -15.50 -4.42
C ASN A 177 20.48 -15.60 -2.91
N TRP A 178 21.70 -15.99 -2.55
CA TRP A 178 22.13 -16.18 -1.16
C TRP A 178 22.55 -14.84 -0.52
N PRO A 179 22.23 -14.60 0.77
CA PRO A 179 22.72 -13.45 1.54
C PRO A 179 24.24 -13.26 1.51
N ILE A 180 24.73 -12.02 1.48
CA ILE A 180 26.17 -11.73 1.29
C ILE A 180 26.98 -11.68 2.59
N GLY A 181 26.36 -11.87 3.76
CA GLY A 181 26.98 -11.64 5.07
C GLY A 181 27.42 -10.18 5.21
N ASP A 182 28.62 -9.95 5.77
CA ASP A 182 29.24 -8.62 5.81
C ASP A 182 29.59 -8.04 4.42
N GLY A 183 29.37 -8.79 3.33
CA GLY A 183 29.73 -8.39 1.97
C GLY A 183 31.22 -8.52 1.65
N PRO A 184 31.60 -8.41 0.36
CA PRO A 184 33.00 -8.41 -0.05
C PRO A 184 33.68 -7.03 0.03
N ASP A 185 32.88 -5.96 0.16
CA ASP A 185 33.30 -4.57 0.00
C ASP A 185 32.30 -3.62 0.68
N ARG A 186 32.66 -2.34 0.80
CA ARG A 186 31.74 -1.22 1.05
C ARG A 186 31.78 -0.30 -0.15
N TYR A 187 30.63 0.15 -0.61
CA TYR A 187 30.45 0.90 -1.85
C TYR A 187 30.20 2.38 -1.55
N GLU A 188 30.28 3.23 -2.58
CA GLU A 188 29.86 4.63 -2.51
C GLU A 188 28.52 4.88 -3.22
N HIS A 189 28.23 4.11 -4.28
CA HIS A 189 27.03 4.22 -5.10
C HIS A 189 26.50 2.86 -5.54
N ARG A 190 25.18 2.77 -5.79
CA ARG A 190 24.49 1.60 -6.35
C ARG A 190 25.10 0.97 -7.61
N HIS A 191 25.86 1.73 -8.38
CA HIS A 191 26.48 1.24 -9.63
C HIS A 191 27.85 0.59 -9.39
N ASP A 192 28.46 0.81 -8.23
CA ASP A 192 29.74 0.20 -7.88
C ASP A 192 29.54 -1.31 -7.67
N TRP A 193 28.50 -1.68 -6.92
CA TRP A 193 28.11 -3.07 -6.71
C TRP A 193 27.38 -3.67 -7.92
N ARG A 194 26.63 -2.89 -8.71
CA ARG A 194 25.92 -3.43 -9.88
C ARG A 194 26.82 -3.64 -11.09
N GLU A 195 27.56 -2.61 -11.51
CA GLU A 195 28.31 -2.57 -12.77
C GLU A 195 29.83 -2.71 -12.57
N GLY A 196 30.33 -2.63 -11.33
CA GLY A 196 31.77 -2.66 -11.04
C GLY A 196 32.47 -1.33 -11.33
N LEU A 197 31.83 -0.22 -10.95
CA LEU A 197 32.37 1.13 -11.12
C LEU A 197 33.29 1.55 -9.97
N ASN A 198 33.89 2.74 -10.13
CA ASN A 198 34.74 3.50 -9.19
C ASN A 198 35.97 2.80 -8.56
N GLY A 199 36.18 1.52 -8.85
CA GLY A 199 37.30 0.70 -8.35
C GLY A 199 36.86 -0.66 -7.80
N HIS A 200 35.57 -0.83 -7.60
CA HIS A 200 34.95 -2.00 -7.00
C HIS A 200 34.75 -3.17 -7.97
N ALA A 201 34.42 -4.33 -7.42
CA ALA A 201 33.95 -5.47 -8.18
C ALA A 201 32.42 -5.60 -8.04
N PRO A 202 31.70 -5.97 -9.12
CA PRO A 202 30.26 -6.13 -9.05
C PRO A 202 29.89 -7.39 -8.25
N LEU A 203 28.76 -7.33 -7.55
CA LEU A 203 28.20 -8.46 -6.82
C LEU A 203 27.70 -9.55 -7.79
N PRO A 204 27.92 -10.84 -7.50
CA PRO A 204 27.44 -11.94 -8.33
C PRO A 204 26.00 -12.31 -7.96
N TYR A 205 25.03 -11.76 -8.67
CA TYR A 205 23.60 -12.10 -8.54
C TYR A 205 22.99 -12.57 -9.88
N SER A 206 21.76 -13.08 -9.82
CA SER A 206 21.00 -13.50 -11.00
C SER A 206 19.49 -13.35 -10.78
N GLY A 207 18.76 -12.78 -11.74
CA GLY A 207 17.30 -12.72 -11.68
C GLY A 207 16.62 -13.96 -12.28
N GLY A 208 15.30 -14.05 -12.10
CA GLY A 208 14.48 -15.11 -12.68
C GLY A 208 14.26 -16.31 -11.76
N ALA A 209 14.06 -16.04 -10.47
CA ALA A 209 13.60 -17.01 -9.47
C ALA A 209 12.40 -17.82 -9.98
N ALA A 210 12.35 -19.10 -9.65
CA ALA A 210 11.20 -19.95 -9.95
C ALA A 210 10.04 -19.63 -8.99
N THR A 211 8.82 -20.06 -9.35
CA THR A 211 7.62 -19.85 -8.52
C THR A 211 7.81 -20.40 -7.11
N ASP A 212 8.39 -21.58 -6.94
CA ASP A 212 8.61 -22.16 -5.61
C ASP A 212 9.74 -21.44 -4.82
N ASP A 213 10.64 -20.70 -5.49
CA ASP A 213 11.67 -19.88 -4.82
C ASP A 213 11.04 -18.56 -4.29
N ILE A 214 10.17 -17.95 -5.10
CA ILE A 214 9.36 -16.78 -4.76
C ILE A 214 8.45 -17.09 -3.57
N LEU A 215 7.67 -18.18 -3.65
CA LEU A 215 6.81 -18.65 -2.56
C LEU A 215 7.60 -18.98 -1.28
N ALA A 216 8.86 -19.39 -1.39
CA ALA A 216 9.71 -19.61 -0.22
C ALA A 216 10.08 -18.30 0.47
N ALA A 217 10.36 -17.23 -0.28
CA ALA A 217 10.60 -15.91 0.29
C ALA A 217 9.32 -15.31 0.89
N GLU A 218 8.21 -15.30 0.16
CA GLU A 218 6.90 -14.84 0.67
C GLU A 218 6.47 -15.58 1.95
N LEU A 219 6.73 -16.89 2.05
CA LEU A 219 6.46 -17.64 3.27
C LEU A 219 7.30 -17.15 4.48
N ARG A 220 8.51 -16.61 4.29
CA ARG A 220 9.28 -15.99 5.39
C ARG A 220 8.61 -14.72 5.89
N PHE A 221 8.06 -13.90 4.99
CA PHE A 221 7.30 -12.70 5.31
C PHE A 221 6.01 -13.03 6.04
N VAL A 222 5.24 -14.00 5.54
CA VAL A 222 4.02 -14.51 6.22
C VAL A 222 4.35 -15.11 7.59
N MET A 223 5.46 -15.85 7.72
CA MET A 223 5.93 -16.34 9.03
C MET A 223 6.30 -15.21 9.99
N GLY A 224 6.69 -14.05 9.48
CA GLY A 224 6.96 -12.82 10.22
C GLY A 224 5.72 -11.94 10.50
N GLY A 225 4.52 -12.34 10.08
CA GLY A 225 3.29 -11.56 10.28
C GLY A 225 2.93 -10.60 9.15
N ALA A 226 3.62 -10.64 8.01
CA ALA A 226 3.28 -9.81 6.85
C ALA A 226 2.13 -10.41 6.02
N THR A 227 1.33 -9.55 5.40
CA THR A 227 0.21 -9.95 4.51
C THR A 227 0.30 -9.33 3.12
N SER A 228 0.96 -8.18 2.98
CA SER A 228 1.05 -7.41 1.72
C SER A 228 2.49 -6.97 1.43
N THR A 229 2.80 -6.71 0.16
CA THR A 229 4.12 -6.20 -0.26
C THR A 229 4.06 -5.46 -1.60
N ALA A 230 4.93 -4.47 -1.78
CA ALA A 230 5.42 -4.06 -3.10
C ALA A 230 6.82 -4.67 -3.28
N ALA A 231 7.04 -5.43 -4.36
CA ALA A 231 8.09 -6.45 -4.41
C ALA A 231 8.83 -6.55 -5.75
N ALA A 232 8.74 -5.49 -6.56
CA ALA A 232 9.35 -5.31 -7.87
C ALA A 232 9.35 -6.58 -8.73
N GLY A 233 8.15 -7.04 -9.10
CA GLY A 233 8.05 -8.19 -10.02
C GLY A 233 6.66 -8.66 -10.41
N SER A 234 5.60 -8.05 -9.86
CA SER A 234 4.20 -8.33 -10.22
C SER A 234 3.86 -9.84 -10.17
N ARG A 235 4.11 -10.48 -9.02
CA ARG A 235 3.90 -11.92 -8.82
C ARG A 235 2.77 -12.18 -7.82
N PRO A 236 1.70 -12.91 -8.21
CA PRO A 236 0.73 -13.41 -7.24
C PRO A 236 1.33 -14.59 -6.47
N GLY A 237 1.00 -14.67 -5.18
CA GLY A 237 1.56 -15.63 -4.24
C GLY A 237 0.87 -15.56 -2.87
N LEU A 238 1.62 -15.82 -1.80
CA LEU A 238 1.10 -15.85 -0.42
C LEU A 238 0.89 -14.45 0.18
N LEU A 239 1.60 -13.44 -0.31
CA LEU A 239 1.36 -12.05 0.04
C LEU A 239 0.47 -11.40 -1.03
N ARG A 240 -0.33 -10.40 -0.63
CA ARG A 240 -0.94 -9.48 -1.59
C ARG A 240 0.15 -8.60 -2.18
N ASN A 241 0.57 -8.92 -3.40
CA ASN A 241 1.56 -8.15 -4.14
C ASN A 241 0.87 -6.97 -4.85
N VAL A 242 1.09 -5.76 -4.34
CA VAL A 242 0.46 -4.54 -4.85
C VAL A 242 1.07 -4.03 -6.16
N ASP A 243 2.19 -4.60 -6.64
CA ASP A 243 2.68 -4.36 -8.02
C ASP A 243 1.78 -5.04 -9.08
N THR A 244 0.60 -5.56 -8.70
CA THR A 244 -0.34 -6.27 -9.57
C THR A 244 -1.73 -5.67 -9.47
N ALA A 245 -2.55 -5.84 -10.51
CA ALA A 245 -3.98 -5.58 -10.44
C ALA A 245 -4.78 -6.73 -9.76
N ALA A 246 -4.10 -7.68 -9.11
CA ALA A 246 -4.69 -8.90 -8.55
C ALA A 246 -4.86 -8.80 -7.03
N ASN A 247 -5.31 -7.64 -6.54
CA ASN A 247 -5.42 -7.30 -5.11
C ASN A 247 -6.67 -7.87 -4.42
N GLU A 248 -7.08 -9.10 -4.79
CA GLU A 248 -8.22 -9.83 -4.21
C GLU A 248 -9.56 -9.07 -4.24
N GLY A 249 -9.70 -8.12 -5.17
CA GLY A 249 -10.89 -7.30 -5.32
C GLY A 249 -10.83 -5.94 -4.64
N LEU A 250 -9.70 -5.58 -4.03
CA LEU A 250 -9.39 -4.20 -3.66
C LEU A 250 -9.10 -3.36 -4.92
N PRO A 251 -9.82 -2.25 -5.17
CA PRO A 251 -9.57 -1.36 -6.31
C PRO A 251 -8.37 -0.43 -6.10
N LEU A 252 -7.21 -1.03 -5.78
CA LEU A 252 -5.90 -0.36 -5.80
C LEU A 252 -5.34 -0.40 -7.22
N GLN A 253 -4.81 0.71 -7.74
CA GLN A 253 -3.93 0.61 -8.90
C GLN A 253 -2.62 -0.10 -8.53
N PRO A 254 -1.96 -0.77 -9.49
CA PRO A 254 -0.68 -1.39 -9.23
C PRO A 254 0.38 -0.33 -8.88
N ALA A 255 1.07 -0.50 -7.75
CA ALA A 255 2.19 0.37 -7.38
C ALA A 255 3.34 0.21 -8.39
N ASP A 256 3.91 1.32 -8.85
CA ASP A 256 4.95 1.31 -9.89
C ASP A 256 6.36 1.36 -9.28
N SER A 257 6.98 0.18 -9.15
CA SER A 257 8.37 0.04 -8.68
C SER A 257 9.39 0.37 -9.78
N ASP A 258 9.96 1.58 -9.74
CA ASP A 258 10.90 2.07 -10.77
C ASP A 258 12.36 2.06 -10.30
N THR A 259 13.11 1.06 -10.74
CA THR A 259 14.54 0.92 -10.40
C THR A 259 15.43 1.95 -11.10
N PHE A 260 14.95 2.63 -12.16
CA PHE A 260 15.76 3.46 -13.07
C PHE A 260 15.04 4.75 -13.55
N PRO A 261 14.55 5.61 -12.62
CA PRO A 261 13.73 6.78 -12.93
C PRO A 261 14.42 7.80 -13.85
N LEU A 262 15.76 7.78 -13.89
CA LEU A 262 16.58 8.72 -14.65
C LEU A 262 17.10 8.18 -16.00
N ASP A 263 16.72 6.95 -16.42
CA ASP A 263 17.27 6.25 -17.61
C ASP A 263 18.79 5.93 -17.41
N ASP A 264 19.19 5.69 -16.16
CA ASP A 264 20.55 5.43 -15.66
C ASP A 264 20.99 3.96 -15.68
N ALA A 265 20.09 3.03 -16.05
CA ALA A 265 20.30 1.57 -16.05
C ALA A 265 21.62 1.08 -16.68
N SER A 266 22.22 1.88 -17.58
CA SER A 266 23.54 1.62 -18.19
C SER A 266 24.76 1.93 -17.31
N GLY A 267 24.57 2.37 -16.06
CA GLY A 267 25.65 2.72 -15.14
C GLY A 267 26.13 4.18 -15.27
N ILE A 268 25.24 5.12 -15.60
CA ILE A 268 25.62 6.53 -15.80
C ILE A 268 25.51 7.29 -14.48
N GLN A 269 26.63 7.82 -13.99
CA GLN A 269 26.70 8.69 -12.81
C GLN A 269 27.04 10.13 -13.23
N HIS A 270 26.47 11.12 -12.54
CA HIS A 270 26.79 12.53 -12.74
C HIS A 270 27.00 13.27 -11.44
N ASP A 271 28.00 14.16 -11.40
CA ASP A 271 28.20 15.14 -10.34
C ASP A 271 27.62 16.48 -10.83
N GLY A 272 26.50 16.91 -10.23
CA GLY A 272 25.86 18.20 -10.50
C GLY A 272 25.30 18.37 -11.91
N SER A 273 24.82 17.29 -12.55
CA SER A 273 24.28 17.35 -13.93
C SER A 273 23.17 16.33 -14.23
N CYS A 274 21.98 16.82 -14.53
CA CYS A 274 20.79 15.99 -14.83
C CYS A 274 20.73 15.50 -16.29
N ASN A 275 21.79 14.84 -16.77
CA ASN A 275 21.91 14.37 -18.16
C ASN A 275 22.04 12.84 -18.24
N TYR A 276 21.20 12.12 -17.49
CA TYR A 276 21.27 10.66 -17.35
C TYR A 276 20.89 9.91 -18.64
N GLY A 277 19.74 10.26 -19.26
CA GLY A 277 19.29 9.61 -20.49
C GLY A 277 18.43 10.48 -21.40
N ASN A 278 17.59 9.84 -22.22
CA ASN A 278 16.61 10.52 -23.08
C ASN A 278 15.17 10.11 -22.79
N ASN A 279 14.95 9.06 -21.98
CA ASN A 279 13.62 8.58 -21.60
C ASN A 279 13.50 8.41 -20.07
N PRO A 280 13.83 9.43 -19.25
CA PRO A 280 13.54 9.35 -17.82
C PRO A 280 12.02 9.32 -17.59
N THR A 281 11.60 8.82 -16.44
CA THR A 281 10.19 8.81 -16.01
C THR A 281 9.67 10.26 -15.93
N THR A 282 8.38 10.47 -16.17
CA THR A 282 7.81 11.81 -16.34
C THR A 282 6.76 12.11 -15.30
N GLN A 283 6.68 13.37 -14.85
CA GLN A 283 5.61 13.86 -13.98
C GLN A 283 4.20 13.43 -14.43
N ALA A 284 3.93 13.48 -15.75
CA ALA A 284 2.64 13.09 -16.31
C ALA A 284 2.35 11.56 -16.30
N HIS A 285 3.34 10.74 -15.94
CA HIS A 285 3.18 9.32 -15.62
C HIS A 285 2.91 9.16 -14.13
N VAL A 286 3.73 9.76 -13.27
CA VAL A 286 3.60 9.73 -11.80
C VAL A 286 2.22 10.25 -11.35
N ALA A 287 1.76 11.40 -11.88
CA ALA A 287 0.44 11.97 -11.61
C ALA A 287 -0.77 11.12 -12.09
N GLY A 288 -0.54 9.93 -12.67
CA GLY A 288 -1.58 8.97 -13.06
C GLY A 288 -1.58 7.68 -12.21
N LEU A 289 -0.75 7.59 -11.18
CA LEU A 289 -0.58 6.43 -10.31
C LEU A 289 -1.10 6.71 -8.90
N ASP A 290 -1.54 5.67 -8.19
CA ASP A 290 -1.85 5.75 -6.77
C ASP A 290 -0.55 5.76 -5.94
N ALA A 291 0.49 5.04 -6.39
CA ALA A 291 1.83 5.06 -5.80
C ALA A 291 2.97 4.81 -6.81
N TYR A 292 4.07 5.52 -6.62
CA TYR A 292 5.30 5.45 -7.41
C TYR A 292 6.49 5.22 -6.47
N LEU A 293 7.23 4.13 -6.67
CA LEU A 293 8.27 3.64 -5.75
C LEU A 293 9.66 3.65 -6.42
N PRO A 294 10.30 4.83 -6.61
CA PRO A 294 11.56 4.93 -7.34
C PRO A 294 12.80 4.72 -6.47
N HIS A 295 13.82 4.04 -7.01
CA HIS A 295 15.17 4.04 -6.44
C HIS A 295 15.88 5.36 -6.78
N ILE A 296 16.11 6.22 -5.78
CA ILE A 296 16.80 7.51 -5.96
C ILE A 296 17.77 7.75 -4.80
N GLY A 297 19.02 8.09 -5.11
CA GLY A 297 20.00 8.44 -4.09
C GLY A 297 20.51 7.25 -3.29
N GLU A 298 20.55 6.07 -3.91
CA GLU A 298 21.10 4.83 -3.33
C GLU A 298 22.64 4.88 -3.33
N GLY A 299 23.20 5.46 -2.28
CA GLY A 299 24.62 5.70 -2.07
C GLY A 299 24.91 6.80 -1.05
N ILE A 300 26.20 7.06 -0.82
CA ILE A 300 26.74 8.00 0.19
C ILE A 300 27.66 9.07 -0.43
N ASP A 301 27.53 9.28 -1.75
CA ASP A 301 28.40 10.16 -2.52
C ASP A 301 27.62 11.24 -3.30
N ARG A 302 28.35 12.16 -3.94
CA ARG A 302 27.75 13.25 -4.71
C ARG A 302 27.09 12.80 -6.01
N TYR A 303 27.27 11.55 -6.44
CA TYR A 303 26.51 10.99 -7.57
C TYR A 303 25.11 10.61 -7.10
N ALA A 304 24.99 9.89 -5.98
CA ALA A 304 23.71 9.53 -5.37
C ALA A 304 22.89 10.78 -5.02
N ASN A 305 23.49 11.76 -4.37
CA ASN A 305 22.84 13.05 -4.10
C ASN A 305 22.38 13.79 -5.38
N THR A 306 23.17 13.72 -6.47
CA THR A 306 22.77 14.32 -7.75
C THR A 306 21.55 13.63 -8.36
N GLU A 307 21.25 12.36 -8.05
CA GLU A 307 20.00 11.71 -8.47
C GLU A 307 18.79 12.43 -7.87
N LEU A 308 18.77 12.62 -6.54
CA LEU A 308 17.71 13.32 -5.78
C LEU A 308 17.50 14.76 -6.29
N VAL A 309 18.59 15.52 -6.45
CA VAL A 309 18.56 16.89 -7.00
C VAL A 309 17.90 16.92 -8.39
N CYS A 310 18.10 15.89 -9.20
CA CYS A 310 17.62 15.87 -10.58
C CYS A 310 16.15 15.45 -10.70
N THR A 311 15.70 14.53 -9.85
CA THR A 311 14.29 14.09 -9.76
C THR A 311 13.35 15.10 -9.11
N GLY A 312 13.86 16.10 -8.39
CA GLY A 312 13.08 17.25 -7.89
C GLY A 312 13.10 18.48 -8.81
N ILE A 313 13.56 18.36 -10.06
CA ILE A 313 13.69 19.51 -10.98
C ILE A 313 13.31 19.18 -12.42
N ASN A 314 13.90 18.16 -13.04
CA ASN A 314 13.64 17.81 -14.44
C ASN A 314 14.20 16.41 -14.80
N PRO A 315 13.35 15.36 -14.86
CA PRO A 315 11.92 15.42 -14.59
C PRO A 315 11.66 15.75 -13.12
N ASP A 316 10.56 16.42 -12.84
CA ASP A 316 10.05 16.56 -11.47
C ASP A 316 9.15 15.34 -11.23
N VAL A 317 9.55 14.45 -10.32
CA VAL A 317 8.89 13.17 -9.99
C VAL A 317 8.89 12.91 -8.48
N ILE A 318 9.23 13.92 -7.68
CA ILE A 318 9.04 13.93 -6.23
C ILE A 318 7.68 14.59 -5.99
N GLU A 319 6.62 13.78 -6.00
CA GLU A 319 5.22 14.19 -5.80
C GLU A 319 4.65 13.44 -4.58
N ALA A 320 3.44 13.79 -4.11
CA ALA A 320 2.87 13.25 -2.87
C ALA A 320 2.66 11.71 -2.89
N ASN A 321 2.47 11.14 -4.09
CA ASN A 321 2.37 9.70 -4.33
C ASN A 321 3.73 9.02 -4.61
N THR A 322 4.85 9.73 -4.41
CA THR A 322 6.20 9.19 -4.55
C THR A 322 6.76 8.73 -3.20
N ALA A 323 7.13 7.46 -3.08
CA ALA A 323 7.86 6.92 -1.95
C ALA A 323 9.28 6.49 -2.36
N ILE A 324 10.27 7.33 -2.04
CA ILE A 324 11.64 7.17 -2.51
C ILE A 324 12.33 6.01 -1.77
N VAL A 325 12.77 5.01 -2.53
CA VAL A 325 13.50 3.87 -1.98
C VAL A 325 14.94 4.27 -1.64
N HIS A 326 15.36 3.91 -0.43
CA HIS A 326 16.65 4.19 0.20
C HIS A 326 16.90 5.65 0.61
N ALA A 327 16.90 6.59 -0.33
CA ALA A 327 17.19 8.02 -0.10
C ALA A 327 18.49 8.32 0.72
N THR A 328 19.49 7.44 0.72
CA THR A 328 20.66 7.55 1.62
C THR A 328 21.57 8.75 1.30
N GLY A 329 21.55 9.25 0.07
CA GLY A 329 22.30 10.44 -0.36
C GLY A 329 21.58 11.77 -0.11
N ALA A 330 20.53 11.80 0.70
CA ALA A 330 19.77 13.02 1.01
C ALA A 330 20.56 13.95 1.95
N THR A 331 20.54 15.25 1.64
CA THR A 331 20.92 16.31 2.59
C THR A 331 19.67 17.01 3.11
N LEU A 332 19.82 17.99 4.00
CA LEU A 332 18.74 18.88 4.41
C LEU A 332 17.99 19.49 3.21
N ALA A 333 18.70 19.93 2.16
CA ALA A 333 18.08 20.57 0.99
C ALA A 333 17.17 19.63 0.18
N GLU A 334 17.57 18.37 0.03
CA GLU A 334 16.74 17.34 -0.60
C GLU A 334 15.58 16.93 0.32
N THR A 335 15.82 16.84 1.62
CA THR A 335 14.78 16.45 2.60
C THR A 335 13.67 17.50 2.72
N LEU A 336 14.02 18.79 2.71
CA LEU A 336 13.07 19.89 2.59
C LEU A 336 12.28 19.85 1.27
N THR A 337 12.88 19.33 0.19
CA THR A 337 12.18 19.14 -1.10
C THR A 337 11.18 17.98 -1.03
N ILE A 338 11.56 16.86 -0.40
CA ILE A 338 10.69 15.70 -0.15
C ILE A 338 9.50 16.09 0.73
N SER A 339 9.77 16.72 1.88
CA SER A 339 8.75 17.22 2.82
C SER A 339 7.80 18.23 2.16
N ALA A 340 8.32 19.23 1.43
CA ALA A 340 7.48 20.22 0.74
C ALA A 340 6.61 19.65 -0.40
N ALA A 341 6.98 18.49 -0.95
CA ALA A 341 6.20 17.75 -1.93
C ALA A 341 5.18 16.78 -1.30
N LYS A 342 5.23 16.58 0.02
CA LYS A 342 4.61 15.45 0.75
C LYS A 342 5.05 14.08 0.22
N ALA A 343 6.23 14.01 -0.38
CA ALA A 343 6.82 12.74 -0.79
C ALA A 343 7.32 11.98 0.44
N GLN A 344 7.48 10.67 0.27
CA GLN A 344 7.69 9.71 1.35
C GLN A 344 9.04 8.99 1.15
N VAL A 345 9.55 8.28 2.15
CA VAL A 345 10.80 7.50 2.04
C VAL A 345 10.61 6.07 2.51
N ILE A 346 11.08 5.12 1.70
CA ILE A 346 11.19 3.71 2.05
C ILE A 346 12.61 3.43 2.51
N TRP A 347 12.77 3.31 3.82
CA TRP A 347 14.01 2.99 4.51
C TRP A 347 14.29 1.48 4.43
N SER A 348 15.50 1.11 4.02
CA SER A 348 15.96 -0.28 3.95
C SER A 348 17.26 -0.46 4.75
N PRO A 349 17.21 -0.26 6.08
CA PRO A 349 18.40 -0.08 6.92
C PRO A 349 19.44 -1.18 6.72
N ARG A 350 19.03 -2.46 6.70
CA ARG A 350 19.96 -3.58 6.56
C ARG A 350 20.71 -3.55 5.23
N SER A 351 20.00 -3.29 4.14
CA SER A 351 20.61 -3.20 2.80
C SER A 351 21.54 -2.00 2.68
N ASN A 352 21.13 -0.85 3.22
CA ASN A 352 21.97 0.33 3.22
C ASN A 352 23.26 0.12 4.02
N VAL A 353 23.16 -0.41 5.25
CA VAL A 353 24.31 -0.62 6.14
C VAL A 353 25.30 -1.63 5.57
N VAL A 354 24.86 -2.76 5.01
CA VAL A 354 25.82 -3.74 4.45
C VAL A 354 26.50 -3.22 3.17
N LEU A 355 25.77 -2.50 2.31
CA LEU A 355 26.31 -2.01 1.05
C LEU A 355 27.20 -0.77 1.23
N TYR A 356 26.73 0.22 1.99
CA TYR A 356 27.37 1.54 2.08
C TYR A 356 28.09 1.77 3.41
N GLY A 357 27.79 0.98 4.44
CA GLY A 357 28.32 1.14 5.80
C GLY A 357 27.58 2.18 6.63
N SER A 358 26.59 2.85 6.04
CA SER A 358 25.71 3.86 6.65
C SER A 358 24.28 3.68 6.13
N THR A 359 23.31 4.40 6.68
CA THR A 359 21.93 4.44 6.19
C THR A 359 21.44 5.87 5.95
N ALA A 360 20.17 6.05 5.63
CA ALA A 360 19.56 7.36 5.40
C ALA A 360 19.47 8.17 6.70
N PRO A 361 19.51 9.52 6.63
CA PRO A 361 19.40 10.39 7.79
C PRO A 361 17.94 10.48 8.27
N VAL A 362 17.42 9.36 8.77
CA VAL A 362 16.00 9.18 9.09
C VAL A 362 15.50 10.05 10.23
N THR A 363 16.36 10.41 11.19
CA THR A 363 16.03 11.36 12.26
C THR A 363 15.71 12.75 11.71
N MET A 364 16.56 13.30 10.83
CA MET A 364 16.30 14.54 10.10
C MET A 364 15.02 14.46 9.26
N MET A 365 14.79 13.33 8.59
CA MET A 365 13.59 13.12 7.76
C MET A 365 12.31 13.16 8.59
N ASP A 366 12.28 12.45 9.72
CA ASP A 366 11.15 12.42 10.65
C ASP A 366 10.91 13.80 11.30
N THR A 367 11.96 14.45 11.80
CA THR A 367 11.92 15.84 12.31
C THR A 367 11.30 16.79 11.28
N LEU A 368 11.61 16.65 9.99
CA LEU A 368 11.07 17.49 8.92
C LEU A 368 9.70 17.02 8.37
N GLY A 369 9.05 16.05 9.02
CA GLY A 369 7.70 15.60 8.67
C GLY A 369 7.62 14.66 7.46
N VAL A 370 8.71 13.99 7.09
CA VAL A 370 8.71 13.02 5.99
C VAL A 370 8.17 11.68 6.48
N ASN A 371 7.16 11.14 5.79
CA ASN A 371 6.66 9.80 6.08
C ASN A 371 7.73 8.73 5.82
N LEU A 372 8.06 7.96 6.86
CA LEU A 372 9.00 6.85 6.79
C LEU A 372 8.27 5.51 6.79
N ALA A 373 8.63 4.64 5.85
CA ALA A 373 8.20 3.25 5.77
C ALA A 373 9.41 2.30 5.68
N LEU A 374 9.25 1.03 6.07
CA LEU A 374 10.30 0.00 6.01
C LEU A 374 10.12 -0.96 4.83
N GLY A 375 11.20 -1.18 4.09
CA GLY A 375 11.27 -2.17 3.01
C GLY A 375 12.53 -3.02 3.07
N THR A 376 12.42 -4.32 2.80
CA THR A 376 13.55 -5.28 2.92
C THR A 376 14.51 -5.30 1.74
N ASP A 377 14.18 -4.63 0.63
CA ASP A 377 14.98 -4.54 -0.60
C ASP A 377 15.22 -5.87 -1.33
N TRP A 378 16.03 -6.76 -0.80
CA TRP A 378 16.20 -8.13 -1.33
C TRP A 378 17.08 -8.98 -0.42
N LEU A 379 16.84 -10.30 -0.45
CA LEU A 379 17.56 -11.28 0.36
C LEU A 379 19.11 -11.21 0.32
N PRO A 380 19.80 -10.81 -0.77
CA PRO A 380 21.26 -10.65 -0.79
C PRO A 380 21.81 -9.65 0.24
N SER A 381 21.25 -8.45 0.35
CA SER A 381 21.78 -7.38 1.24
C SER A 381 20.79 -6.91 2.32
N GLY A 382 19.49 -7.14 2.16
CA GLY A 382 18.48 -6.79 3.14
C GLY A 382 17.97 -7.97 3.96
N SER A 383 16.82 -7.80 4.60
CA SER A 383 16.25 -8.78 5.53
C SER A 383 15.47 -9.90 4.84
N MET A 384 15.43 -11.07 5.48
CA MET A 384 14.64 -12.20 5.02
C MET A 384 13.13 -12.11 5.34
N ASN A 385 12.72 -11.19 6.22
CA ASN A 385 11.33 -10.79 6.49
C ASN A 385 11.26 -9.47 7.28
N MET A 386 10.05 -8.93 7.48
CA MET A 386 9.83 -7.67 8.21
C MET A 386 10.29 -7.68 9.67
N LEU A 387 10.22 -8.81 10.39
CA LEU A 387 10.71 -8.86 11.78
C LEU A 387 12.24 -8.73 11.87
N ARG A 388 12.96 -9.21 10.85
CA ARG A 388 14.41 -9.02 10.74
C ARG A 388 14.76 -7.58 10.32
N GLU A 389 13.91 -6.89 9.58
CA GLU A 389 14.12 -5.46 9.24
C GLU A 389 13.77 -4.55 10.43
N LEU A 390 12.64 -4.80 11.12
CA LEU A 390 12.29 -4.13 12.38
C LEU A 390 13.37 -4.30 13.45
N ALA A 391 13.94 -5.50 13.59
CA ALA A 391 15.08 -5.72 14.49
C ALA A 391 16.37 -4.99 14.05
N CYS A 392 16.48 -4.61 12.77
CA CYS A 392 17.59 -3.81 12.25
C CYS A 392 17.37 -2.32 12.56
N ALA A 393 16.17 -1.81 12.23
CA ALA A 393 15.74 -0.45 12.53
C ALA A 393 15.77 -0.16 14.04
N GLY A 394 15.24 -1.06 14.87
CA GLY A 394 15.28 -0.95 16.33
C GLY A 394 16.69 -1.01 16.90
N TYR A 395 17.59 -1.83 16.35
CA TYR A 395 19.01 -1.82 16.75
C TYR A 395 19.68 -0.48 16.42
N LEU A 396 19.45 0.07 15.22
CA LEU A 396 19.97 1.38 14.85
C LEU A 396 19.39 2.47 15.76
N ASN A 397 18.10 2.42 16.05
CA ASN A 397 17.43 3.34 16.98
C ASN A 397 18.05 3.32 18.37
N ASP A 398 18.21 2.13 18.95
CA ASP A 398 18.68 1.93 20.34
C ASP A 398 20.18 2.19 20.55
N VAL A 399 20.98 2.29 19.47
CA VAL A 399 22.45 2.30 19.55
C VAL A 399 23.10 3.44 18.77
N HIS A 400 22.41 3.99 17.75
CA HIS A 400 22.99 4.90 16.78
C HIS A 400 22.12 6.15 16.50
N LEU A 401 20.90 6.25 17.03
CA LEU A 401 19.94 7.33 16.73
C LEU A 401 19.24 7.86 18.01
N ASP A 402 19.93 7.87 19.16
CA ASP A 402 19.44 8.35 20.47
C ASP A 402 18.00 7.93 20.88
N HIS A 403 17.56 6.72 20.53
CA HIS A 403 16.19 6.24 20.71
C HIS A 403 15.07 7.12 20.07
N HIS A 404 15.40 7.91 19.04
CA HIS A 404 14.50 8.86 18.34
C HIS A 404 13.10 8.30 18.03
N PHE A 405 13.00 7.03 17.59
CA PHE A 405 11.74 6.38 17.28
C PHE A 405 11.22 5.53 18.44
N SER A 406 9.95 5.74 18.79
CA SER A 406 9.19 4.85 19.67
C SER A 406 8.87 3.51 19.01
N ASP A 407 8.50 2.52 19.84
CA ASP A 407 7.93 1.25 19.36
C ASP A 407 6.68 1.46 18.47
N LYS A 408 5.92 2.56 18.65
CA LYS A 408 4.77 2.91 17.80
C LYS A 408 5.27 3.33 16.42
N GLN A 409 6.15 4.32 16.33
CA GLN A 409 6.68 4.81 15.04
C GLN A 409 7.35 3.67 14.24
N LEU A 410 8.21 2.86 14.86
CA LEU A 410 8.84 1.70 14.19
C LEU A 410 7.80 0.68 13.69
N TRP A 411 6.70 0.48 14.41
CA TRP A 411 5.59 -0.36 13.98
C TRP A 411 4.81 0.28 12.82
N GLU A 412 4.53 1.58 12.86
CA GLU A 412 3.83 2.34 11.82
C GLU A 412 4.59 2.33 10.50
N MET A 413 5.93 2.42 10.54
CA MET A 413 6.79 2.22 9.38
C MET A 413 6.57 0.86 8.69
N ALA A 414 6.02 -0.15 9.37
CA ALA A 414 5.67 -1.46 8.82
C ALA A 414 4.16 -1.71 8.69
N THR A 415 3.30 -0.73 9.01
CA THR A 415 1.83 -0.83 8.95
C THR A 415 1.17 0.40 8.33
N THR A 416 0.86 1.44 9.12
CA THR A 416 0.14 2.65 8.67
C THR A 416 0.94 3.39 7.59
N ASN A 417 2.15 3.85 7.92
CA ASN A 417 3.01 4.60 7.01
C ASN A 417 3.37 3.76 5.78
N ALA A 418 3.52 2.45 5.96
CA ALA A 418 3.76 1.51 4.88
C ALA A 418 2.59 1.41 3.89
N ALA A 419 1.34 1.55 4.35
CA ALA A 419 0.18 1.59 3.48
C ALA A 419 0.11 2.89 2.66
N PHE A 420 0.38 4.04 3.29
CA PHE A 420 0.51 5.33 2.59
C PHE A 420 1.63 5.35 1.55
N ALA A 421 2.76 4.70 1.85
CA ALA A 421 3.89 4.64 0.93
C ALA A 421 3.60 3.82 -0.34
N ILE A 422 2.63 2.89 -0.29
CA ILE A 422 2.23 2.05 -1.44
C ILE A 422 0.84 2.39 -1.99
N GLY A 423 0.23 3.51 -1.56
CA GLY A 423 -1.08 3.96 -2.03
C GLY A 423 -2.24 3.04 -1.66
N ALA A 424 -2.14 2.36 -0.50
CA ALA A 424 -3.12 1.38 -0.02
C ALA A 424 -3.73 1.73 1.35
N GLU A 425 -3.51 2.95 1.85
CA GLU A 425 -3.98 3.46 3.14
C GLU A 425 -5.49 3.33 3.33
N ALA A 426 -6.29 3.44 2.27
CA ALA A 426 -7.75 3.39 2.37
C ALA A 426 -8.31 1.98 2.63
N GLY A 427 -7.49 0.94 2.70
CA GLY A 427 -7.96 -0.42 3.02
C GLY A 427 -7.00 -1.34 3.74
N LEU A 428 -5.71 -0.97 3.87
CA LEU A 428 -4.64 -1.78 4.47
C LEU A 428 -3.88 -1.00 5.56
N GLY A 429 -3.00 -1.69 6.29
CA GLY A 429 -2.09 -1.09 7.28
C GLY A 429 -2.72 -0.67 8.60
N MET A 430 -4.06 -0.64 8.72
CA MET A 430 -4.77 -0.18 9.92
C MET A 430 -5.90 -1.12 10.33
N ILE A 431 -6.18 -1.21 11.65
CA ILE A 431 -7.38 -1.88 12.18
C ILE A 431 -8.49 -0.84 12.34
N LYS A 432 -9.27 -0.62 11.27
CA LYS A 432 -10.45 0.26 11.23
C LYS A 432 -11.67 -0.51 10.67
N PRO A 433 -12.92 -0.18 11.03
CA PRO A 433 -14.10 -0.63 10.29
C PRO A 433 -13.99 -0.27 8.80
N GLY A 434 -14.50 -1.12 7.91
CA GLY A 434 -14.40 -0.97 6.45
C GLY A 434 -13.12 -1.51 5.82
N TYR A 435 -12.04 -1.67 6.60
CA TYR A 435 -10.75 -2.15 6.10
C TYR A 435 -10.76 -3.66 5.93
N VAL A 436 -9.89 -4.17 5.04
CA VAL A 436 -9.73 -5.61 4.86
C VAL A 436 -9.09 -6.22 6.11
N ALA A 437 -9.55 -7.40 6.52
CA ALA A 437 -9.06 -8.12 7.69
C ALA A 437 -7.70 -8.80 7.45
N ASP A 438 -6.74 -8.00 6.99
CA ASP A 438 -5.31 -8.30 6.96
C ASP A 438 -4.75 -8.07 8.37
N LEU A 439 -4.54 -9.16 9.12
CA LEU A 439 -4.25 -9.11 10.55
C LEU A 439 -3.19 -10.13 10.94
N ALA A 440 -2.34 -9.76 11.90
CA ALA A 440 -1.45 -10.68 12.58
C ALA A 440 -1.72 -10.67 14.09
N ILE A 441 -1.47 -11.83 14.73
CA ILE A 441 -1.58 -11.99 16.18
C ILE A 441 -0.22 -12.41 16.72
N PHE A 442 0.35 -11.63 17.63
CA PHE A 442 1.65 -11.88 18.24
C PHE A 442 1.49 -12.19 19.73
N ALA A 443 2.10 -13.27 20.21
CA ALA A 443 2.24 -13.52 21.64
C ALA A 443 3.11 -12.44 22.28
N LYS A 444 2.63 -11.80 23.36
CA LYS A 444 3.37 -10.76 24.08
C LYS A 444 4.73 -11.26 24.58
N ALA A 445 4.74 -12.46 25.18
CA ALA A 445 5.95 -13.16 25.62
C ALA A 445 6.89 -12.35 26.54
N GLY A 446 6.37 -11.31 27.23
CA GLY A 446 7.12 -10.39 28.09
C GLY A 446 7.01 -8.92 27.67
N GLU A 447 6.79 -8.67 26.37
CA GLU A 447 6.59 -7.34 25.79
C GLU A 447 5.18 -6.78 26.07
N GLN A 448 4.95 -5.50 25.75
CA GLN A 448 3.63 -4.85 25.74
C GLN A 448 3.46 -4.03 24.47
N GLY A 449 2.20 -3.73 24.10
CA GLY A 449 1.87 -2.83 22.98
C GLY A 449 2.58 -3.20 21.66
N HIS A 450 2.99 -2.16 20.92
CA HIS A 450 3.74 -2.27 19.66
C HIS A 450 5.06 -3.03 19.80
N GLY A 451 5.73 -2.95 20.96
CA GLY A 451 6.97 -3.67 21.27
C GLY A 451 6.88 -5.20 21.13
N ALA A 452 5.69 -5.79 21.29
CA ALA A 452 5.46 -7.22 21.04
C ALA A 452 5.63 -7.61 19.56
N VAL A 453 5.48 -6.64 18.65
CA VAL A 453 5.70 -6.77 17.20
C VAL A 453 7.13 -6.39 16.84
N VAL A 454 7.60 -5.21 17.28
CA VAL A 454 8.97 -4.69 16.99
C VAL A 454 10.06 -5.66 17.49
N ARG A 455 9.93 -6.17 18.71
CA ARG A 455 10.79 -7.24 19.27
C ARG A 455 10.19 -8.63 19.09
N GLY A 456 9.45 -8.81 17.99
CA GLY A 456 8.78 -10.04 17.59
C GLY A 456 9.73 -11.17 17.18
N HIS A 457 9.14 -12.33 16.85
CA HIS A 457 9.84 -13.47 16.24
C HIS A 457 8.77 -14.40 15.61
N GLU A 458 9.08 -15.10 14.52
CA GLU A 458 8.19 -16.05 13.82
C GLU A 458 7.64 -17.17 14.74
N THR A 459 8.33 -17.46 15.85
CA THR A 459 7.85 -18.38 16.90
C THR A 459 6.70 -17.78 17.72
N LYS A 460 6.72 -16.46 17.96
CA LYS A 460 5.69 -15.68 18.69
C LYS A 460 4.45 -15.38 17.84
N VAL A 461 4.53 -15.41 16.51
CA VAL A 461 3.39 -15.21 15.59
C VAL A 461 2.39 -16.36 15.74
N ALA A 462 1.22 -16.07 16.29
CA ALA A 462 0.18 -17.05 16.61
C ALA A 462 -0.78 -17.31 15.44
N LEU A 463 -1.08 -16.28 14.64
CA LEU A 463 -1.96 -16.33 13.48
C LEU A 463 -1.64 -15.18 12.51
N VAL A 464 -1.78 -15.44 11.22
CA VAL A 464 -1.76 -14.43 10.14
C VAL A 464 -2.97 -14.67 9.24
N LEU A 465 -3.74 -13.62 9.02
CA LEU A 465 -4.95 -13.57 8.19
C LEU A 465 -4.73 -12.58 7.05
N ARG A 466 -5.11 -12.94 5.83
CA ARG A 466 -5.22 -12.03 4.67
C ARG A 466 -6.68 -12.03 4.24
N GLY A 467 -7.35 -10.88 4.29
CA GLY A 467 -8.82 -10.78 4.12
C GLY A 467 -9.61 -11.73 5.03
N GLY A 468 -9.18 -11.91 6.28
CA GLY A 468 -9.79 -12.84 7.23
C GLY A 468 -9.51 -14.34 6.96
N VAL A 469 -8.85 -14.68 5.85
CA VAL A 469 -8.47 -16.05 5.49
C VAL A 469 -7.12 -16.40 6.12
N PRO A 470 -6.97 -17.54 6.82
CA PRO A 470 -5.70 -17.90 7.44
C PRO A 470 -4.62 -18.30 6.44
N LEU A 471 -3.41 -17.76 6.62
CA LEU A 471 -2.21 -18.14 5.86
C LEU A 471 -1.20 -18.95 6.68
N TYR A 472 -1.01 -18.60 7.95
CA TYR A 472 -0.02 -19.21 8.86
C TYR A 472 -0.44 -19.05 10.33
N GLY A 473 0.03 -19.94 11.20
CA GLY A 473 -0.21 -19.83 12.64
C GLY A 473 0.04 -21.11 13.45
N ASP A 474 -0.32 -21.06 14.73
CA ASP A 474 -0.25 -22.18 15.66
C ASP A 474 -1.06 -23.39 15.16
N ALA A 475 -0.45 -24.58 15.17
CA ALA A 475 -1.05 -25.78 14.61
C ALA A 475 -2.34 -26.21 15.31
N ALA A 476 -2.52 -25.86 16.59
CA ALA A 476 -3.75 -26.11 17.35
C ALA A 476 -4.87 -25.14 16.95
N LEU A 477 -4.53 -23.87 16.72
CA LEU A 477 -5.45 -22.81 16.32
C LEU A 477 -5.97 -23.05 14.90
N LEU A 478 -5.08 -23.29 13.94
CA LEU A 478 -5.44 -23.60 12.56
C LEU A 478 -6.16 -24.96 12.41
N ALA A 479 -5.89 -25.94 13.30
CA ALA A 479 -6.64 -27.20 13.31
C ALA A 479 -8.04 -27.11 13.95
N SER A 480 -8.45 -25.93 14.45
CA SER A 480 -9.78 -25.73 15.02
C SER A 480 -10.84 -25.52 13.93
N ASP A 481 -12.07 -25.99 14.19
CA ASP A 481 -13.22 -25.75 13.32
C ASP A 481 -13.52 -24.24 13.14
N ALA A 482 -13.07 -23.39 14.07
CA ALA A 482 -13.36 -21.96 14.14
C ALA A 482 -12.57 -21.12 13.12
N VAL A 483 -11.31 -21.48 12.86
CA VAL A 483 -10.42 -20.75 11.93
C VAL A 483 -10.42 -21.37 10.53
N GLY A 484 -10.77 -22.65 10.40
CA GLY A 484 -10.92 -23.31 9.09
C GLY A 484 -9.63 -23.84 8.45
N GLY A 485 -8.44 -23.52 8.99
CA GLY A 485 -7.12 -23.94 8.47
C GLY A 485 -6.75 -25.42 8.65
N ALA A 486 -7.72 -26.33 8.69
CA ALA A 486 -7.49 -27.74 9.02
C ALA A 486 -6.74 -28.51 7.91
N SER A 487 -6.80 -28.03 6.66
CA SER A 487 -6.06 -28.51 5.49
C SER A 487 -4.61 -28.01 5.44
N CYS A 488 -4.32 -26.83 6.01
CA CYS A 488 -3.01 -26.19 5.97
C CYS A 488 -1.87 -27.10 6.44
N GLU A 489 -0.75 -27.07 5.74
CA GLU A 489 0.33 -28.04 5.84
C GLU A 489 1.15 -27.84 7.13
N PRO A 490 1.55 -28.92 7.84
CA PRO A 490 2.26 -28.80 9.12
C PRO A 490 3.70 -28.32 8.94
N LEU A 491 4.11 -27.36 9.76
CA LEU A 491 5.44 -26.76 9.80
C LEU A 491 5.96 -26.76 11.24
N ASP A 492 7.24 -27.08 11.45
CA ASP A 492 7.88 -26.93 12.75
C ASP A 492 8.76 -25.68 12.71
N VAL A 493 8.51 -24.74 13.62
CA VAL A 493 9.31 -23.52 13.77
C VAL A 493 9.92 -23.57 15.16
N CYS A 494 11.15 -24.07 15.24
CA CYS A 494 11.93 -24.17 16.47
C CYS A 494 11.24 -24.99 17.58
N GLY A 495 10.58 -26.09 17.22
CA GLY A 495 9.81 -26.93 18.13
C GLY A 495 8.42 -26.37 18.49
N VAL A 496 8.05 -25.18 18.00
CA VAL A 496 6.66 -24.72 18.01
C VAL A 496 5.95 -25.34 16.81
N ALA A 497 4.87 -26.07 17.09
CA ALA A 497 4.06 -26.69 16.05
C ALA A 497 3.20 -25.62 15.37
N LYS A 498 3.49 -25.33 14.10
CA LYS A 498 2.78 -24.37 13.25
C LYS A 498 2.12 -25.08 12.06
N ARG A 499 1.34 -24.34 11.28
CA ARG A 499 0.85 -24.74 9.95
C ARG A 499 0.97 -23.55 8.98
N ALA A 500 1.11 -23.85 7.70
CA ALA A 500 1.11 -22.87 6.61
C ALA A 500 0.17 -23.34 5.48
N CYS A 501 -0.67 -22.45 4.96
CA CYS A 501 -1.76 -22.78 4.05
C CYS A 501 -1.35 -22.77 2.56
N VAL A 502 -0.10 -23.16 2.26
CA VAL A 502 0.52 -23.00 0.93
C VAL A 502 -0.25 -23.72 -0.17
N ALA A 503 -0.65 -24.98 0.03
CA ALA A 503 -1.45 -25.73 -0.95
C ALA A 503 -2.94 -25.33 -1.02
N ASP A 504 -3.42 -24.54 -0.07
CA ASP A 504 -4.81 -24.05 -0.06
C ASP A 504 -4.92 -22.69 -0.77
N ASP A 505 -3.89 -21.83 -0.62
CA ASP A 505 -3.82 -20.48 -1.19
C ASP A 505 -3.11 -20.42 -2.57
N THR A 506 -2.23 -21.39 -2.87
CA THR A 506 -1.39 -21.37 -4.08
C THR A 506 -1.51 -22.66 -4.91
N SER A 507 -0.96 -22.63 -6.14
CA SER A 507 -0.87 -23.82 -6.98
C SER A 507 0.28 -24.79 -6.62
N SER A 508 1.06 -24.49 -5.57
CA SER A 508 2.19 -25.29 -5.11
C SER A 508 1.84 -26.09 -3.84
N THR A 509 2.86 -26.52 -3.08
CA THR A 509 2.72 -27.18 -1.78
C THR A 509 3.88 -26.76 -0.88
N LEU A 510 3.67 -26.70 0.44
CA LEU A 510 4.74 -26.45 1.42
C LEU A 510 5.92 -27.42 1.22
N ALA A 511 5.65 -28.67 0.83
CA ALA A 511 6.69 -29.66 0.55
C ALA A 511 7.55 -29.35 -0.70
N ALA A 512 7.01 -28.61 -1.67
CA ALA A 512 7.77 -28.12 -2.84
C ALA A 512 8.54 -26.84 -2.48
N VAL A 513 7.89 -25.91 -1.79
CA VAL A 513 8.48 -24.64 -1.28
C VAL A 513 9.65 -24.90 -0.32
N LEU A 514 9.55 -25.90 0.57
CA LEU A 514 10.66 -26.34 1.42
C LEU A 514 11.79 -27.05 0.66
N ALA A 515 11.57 -27.45 -0.60
CA ALA A 515 12.56 -28.12 -1.43
C ALA A 515 13.26 -27.17 -2.43
N SER A 516 12.69 -25.98 -2.68
CA SER A 516 13.29 -24.84 -3.38
C SER A 516 14.05 -23.88 -2.46
N ALA A 517 13.61 -23.76 -1.19
CA ALA A 517 14.23 -22.88 -0.20
C ALA A 517 15.70 -23.25 0.12
N ASP A 518 16.65 -22.77 -0.69
CA ASP A 518 18.08 -22.93 -0.46
C ASP A 518 18.50 -22.25 0.87
N TYR A 519 18.01 -21.02 1.11
CA TYR A 519 18.16 -20.31 2.39
C TYR A 519 16.99 -20.65 3.35
N PRO A 520 17.22 -20.88 4.66
CA PRO A 520 16.18 -21.28 5.61
C PRO A 520 14.95 -20.36 5.63
N LEU A 521 13.78 -20.89 6.02
CA LEU A 521 12.56 -20.09 6.18
C LEU A 521 12.54 -19.24 7.48
N GLY A 522 13.44 -19.54 8.41
CA GLY A 522 13.56 -18.93 9.72
C GLY A 522 14.72 -19.55 10.50
N PHE A 523 15.15 -18.86 11.55
CA PHE A 523 16.19 -19.30 12.48
C PHE A 523 15.60 -19.35 13.89
N CYS A 524 16.23 -20.06 14.83
CA CYS A 524 15.74 -20.08 16.21
C CYS A 524 16.25 -18.88 17.02
N PRO A 525 15.54 -18.47 18.11
CA PRO A 525 15.91 -17.28 18.88
C PRO A 525 17.32 -17.32 19.50
N ASP A 526 17.89 -18.53 19.64
CA ASP A 526 19.24 -18.78 20.14
C ASP A 526 20.27 -19.08 19.03
N GLU A 527 19.88 -18.99 17.76
CA GLU A 527 20.74 -19.15 16.59
C GLU A 527 21.10 -17.79 15.99
N VAL A 528 22.34 -17.66 15.51
CA VAL A 528 22.75 -16.53 14.65
C VAL A 528 22.47 -16.94 13.21
N PRO A 529 21.62 -16.21 12.46
CA PRO A 529 21.42 -16.44 11.03
C PRO A 529 22.72 -16.53 10.24
N ILE A 530 22.81 -17.50 9.33
CA ILE A 530 24.03 -17.72 8.54
C ILE A 530 24.13 -16.69 7.41
N ASP A 531 25.27 -16.01 7.31
CA ASP A 531 25.54 -15.00 6.29
C ASP A 531 24.46 -13.90 6.19
N GLU A 532 23.69 -13.65 7.26
CA GLU A 532 22.72 -12.55 7.28
C GLU A 532 23.46 -11.20 7.21
N PRO A 533 22.98 -10.24 6.40
CA PRO A 533 23.67 -8.96 6.25
C PRO A 533 23.65 -8.14 7.54
N THR A 534 24.75 -7.43 7.83
CA THR A 534 24.92 -6.72 9.11
C THR A 534 24.04 -5.48 9.22
N CYS A 535 23.56 -5.22 10.44
CA CYS A 535 22.90 -3.97 10.85
C CYS A 535 23.84 -3.00 11.56
N VAL A 536 25.12 -3.36 11.72
CA VAL A 536 26.12 -2.54 12.42
C VAL A 536 26.86 -1.66 11.40
N PRO A 537 26.69 -0.32 11.45
CA PRO A 537 27.44 0.62 10.62
C PRO A 537 28.94 0.38 10.77
N SER A 538 29.66 0.33 9.64
CA SER A 538 31.09 0.03 9.64
C SER A 538 31.76 0.34 8.30
N ARG A 539 32.82 1.14 8.33
CA ARG A 539 33.75 1.36 7.20
C ARG A 539 35.20 1.31 7.69
N PRO A 540 36.01 0.29 7.29
CA PRO A 540 37.32 -0.01 7.92
C PRO A 540 38.42 1.07 7.95
N ILE A 541 38.21 2.23 7.32
CA ILE A 541 39.14 3.35 7.26
C ILE A 541 38.58 4.60 7.97
N GLU A 542 37.25 4.74 8.03
CA GLU A 542 36.54 5.90 8.55
C GLU A 542 36.08 5.61 9.98
N PHE A 543 35.18 4.64 10.14
CA PHE A 543 34.61 4.21 11.43
C PHE A 543 34.66 2.66 11.53
N PRO A 544 35.75 2.11 12.11
CA PRO A 544 35.98 0.67 12.16
C PRO A 544 35.57 0.01 13.49
N ASP A 545 35.44 0.79 14.57
CA ASP A 545 35.40 0.27 15.95
C ASP A 545 33.97 0.26 16.56
N GLY A 546 33.03 1.03 15.98
CA GLY A 546 31.66 1.19 16.49
C GLY A 546 31.60 1.98 17.82
N PRO A 547 30.45 2.00 18.52
CA PRO A 547 30.26 2.76 19.75
C PRO A 547 31.30 2.45 20.85
N THR A 548 31.82 3.50 21.48
CA THR A 548 32.78 3.48 22.59
C THR A 548 32.55 4.62 23.59
N ASP A 549 33.23 4.60 24.75
CA ASP A 549 33.15 5.69 25.74
C ASP A 549 33.63 7.07 25.20
N ASP A 550 34.42 7.11 24.12
CA ASP A 550 35.00 8.32 23.51
C ASP A 550 34.26 8.77 22.22
N ASP A 551 33.35 7.94 21.70
CA ASP A 551 32.63 8.03 20.40
C ASP A 551 31.32 7.23 20.58
N LEU A 552 30.26 7.88 21.09
CA LEU A 552 29.10 7.20 21.68
C LEU A 552 28.14 6.58 20.66
N ASP A 553 28.02 7.16 19.47
CA ASP A 553 27.19 6.63 18.37
C ASP A 553 27.99 5.74 17.40
N GLY A 554 29.33 5.76 17.46
CA GLY A 554 30.21 4.94 16.64
C GLY A 554 30.50 5.48 15.23
N ASP A 555 30.23 6.77 14.95
CA ASP A 555 30.40 7.40 13.63
C ASP A 555 31.87 7.66 13.24
N GLY A 556 32.80 7.50 14.19
CA GLY A 556 34.24 7.68 14.02
C GLY A 556 34.77 9.05 14.42
N ILE A 557 33.91 9.94 14.93
CA ILE A 557 34.25 11.24 15.50
C ILE A 557 34.23 11.13 17.04
N SER A 558 35.08 11.88 17.73
CA SER A 558 35.06 11.87 19.20
C SER A 558 34.00 12.83 19.74
N ASN A 559 33.35 12.46 20.85
CA ASN A 559 32.26 13.21 21.50
C ASN A 559 32.57 14.71 21.80
N ASP A 560 33.84 15.14 21.78
CA ASP A 560 34.29 16.52 21.98
C ASP A 560 34.49 17.34 20.68
N LEU A 561 34.33 16.69 19.53
CA LEU A 561 34.47 17.24 18.17
C LEU A 561 33.23 16.99 17.29
N ASP A 562 32.34 16.13 17.75
CA ASP A 562 31.11 15.70 17.11
C ASP A 562 29.96 16.71 17.33
N LEU A 563 29.21 17.02 16.27
CA LEU A 563 28.03 17.88 16.29
C LEU A 563 26.76 17.13 16.70
N CYS A 564 26.74 15.80 16.59
CA CYS A 564 25.64 14.92 16.98
C CYS A 564 26.11 13.72 17.83
N PRO A 565 26.67 13.89 19.05
CA PRO A 565 27.31 12.83 19.84
C PRO A 565 26.48 11.59 20.24
N LEU A 566 25.22 11.49 19.81
CA LEU A 566 24.29 10.39 20.07
C LEU A 566 23.56 9.91 18.79
N VAL A 567 23.79 10.55 17.64
CA VAL A 567 23.07 10.32 16.37
C VAL A 567 24.07 10.25 15.20
N PHE A 568 24.31 9.02 14.77
CA PHE A 568 25.34 8.59 13.82
C PHE A 568 25.40 9.43 12.53
N SER A 569 26.44 10.26 12.40
CA SER A 569 26.58 11.25 11.30
C SER A 569 27.98 11.26 10.66
N PRO A 570 28.45 10.13 10.10
CA PRO A 570 29.86 9.89 9.82
C PRO A 570 30.43 10.71 8.66
N LEU A 571 31.76 10.90 8.68
CA LEU A 571 32.51 11.50 7.57
C LEU A 571 32.94 10.47 6.52
N PHE A 572 32.43 10.63 5.30
CA PHE A 572 32.88 9.88 4.13
C PHE A 572 34.14 10.52 3.55
N THR A 573 35.31 9.93 3.82
CA THR A 573 36.62 10.50 3.40
C THR A 573 37.41 9.60 2.44
N SER A 574 36.95 8.36 2.23
CA SER A 574 37.59 7.35 1.37
C SER A 574 37.16 7.44 -0.11
N GLY A 575 35.94 7.90 -0.36
CA GLY A 575 35.33 7.97 -1.69
C GLY A 575 35.98 8.99 -2.65
N ALA A 576 35.73 8.82 -3.96
CA ALA A 576 36.29 9.70 -4.98
C ALA A 576 35.60 11.08 -5.06
N VAL A 577 34.33 11.15 -4.68
CA VAL A 577 33.46 12.35 -4.69
C VAL A 577 32.56 12.36 -3.44
N PRO A 578 33.14 12.45 -2.23
CA PRO A 578 32.39 12.33 -0.97
C PRO A 578 31.28 13.36 -0.87
N LEU A 579 30.14 12.98 -0.26
CA LEU A 579 28.97 13.84 -0.10
C LEU A 579 29.33 15.14 0.64
N TRP A 580 29.99 15.00 1.79
CA TRP A 580 30.51 16.06 2.64
C TRP A 580 31.87 15.68 3.23
N ASP A 581 32.70 16.67 3.59
CA ASP A 581 34.00 16.49 4.26
C ASP A 581 34.03 17.01 5.71
N GLN A 582 32.87 17.42 6.23
CA GLN A 582 32.55 17.81 7.61
C GLN A 582 31.10 17.38 7.91
N GLN A 583 30.72 17.25 9.18
CA GLN A 583 29.31 17.07 9.54
C GLN A 583 28.50 18.31 9.10
N PRO A 584 27.33 18.15 8.47
CA PRO A 584 26.45 19.27 8.12
C PRO A 584 25.90 19.99 9.35
N ASP A 585 25.83 21.31 9.20
CA ASP A 585 25.30 22.31 10.13
C ASP A 585 25.00 23.53 9.23
N GLU A 586 23.81 23.57 8.63
CA GLU A 586 23.46 24.56 7.61
C GLU A 586 23.10 25.95 8.20
N ASP A 587 22.58 26.00 9.43
CA ASP A 587 22.18 27.25 10.08
C ASP A 587 23.21 27.86 11.05
N LEU A 588 24.20 27.06 11.49
CA LEU A 588 25.36 27.45 12.30
C LEU A 588 25.08 27.71 13.79
N ASP A 589 24.09 27.05 14.38
CA ASP A 589 23.85 27.04 15.83
C ASP A 589 24.90 26.20 16.61
N GLY A 590 25.42 25.13 15.99
CA GLY A 590 26.43 24.22 16.54
C GLY A 590 25.96 22.81 16.86
N LEU A 591 24.72 22.45 16.53
CA LEU A 591 24.21 21.09 16.36
C LEU A 591 24.42 20.65 14.90
N GLY A 592 24.31 19.35 14.62
CA GLY A 592 24.38 18.84 13.24
C GLY A 592 22.98 18.58 12.67
N ASP A 593 22.80 18.77 11.35
CA ASP A 593 21.49 18.68 10.66
C ASP A 593 20.64 17.43 11.00
N VAL A 594 21.28 16.33 11.45
CA VAL A 594 20.61 15.05 11.77
C VAL A 594 20.16 14.86 13.22
N CYS A 595 20.63 15.70 14.14
CA CYS A 595 20.21 15.73 15.55
C CYS A 595 19.60 17.08 15.96
N ASP A 596 19.62 18.06 15.05
CA ASP A 596 19.05 19.38 15.25
C ASP A 596 17.50 19.33 15.16
N PRO A 597 16.76 19.82 16.17
CA PRO A 597 15.30 19.89 16.12
C PRO A 597 14.78 20.95 15.13
N CYS A 598 15.59 21.92 14.70
CA CYS A 598 15.25 22.96 13.73
C CYS A 598 16.39 23.23 12.71
N PRO A 599 16.79 22.28 11.82
CA PRO A 599 18.00 22.36 10.96
C PRO A 599 18.18 23.56 10.00
N SER A 600 17.30 24.55 10.04
CA SER A 600 17.28 25.71 9.13
C SER A 600 16.92 27.04 9.83
N ASP A 601 16.93 27.10 11.17
CA ASP A 601 16.73 28.31 11.97
C ASP A 601 17.52 28.28 13.30
N GLU A 602 18.66 29.00 13.31
CA GLU A 602 19.66 29.22 14.40
C GLU A 602 19.09 29.66 15.78
N ASN A 603 17.76 29.70 15.96
CA ASN A 603 17.03 30.17 17.12
C ASN A 603 15.97 29.18 17.65
N ASP A 604 15.93 27.93 17.17
CA ASP A 604 14.92 26.90 17.51
C ASP A 604 13.47 27.37 17.27
N GLN A 605 13.20 28.06 16.15
CA GLN A 605 11.91 28.69 15.86
C GLN A 605 11.20 28.14 14.62
N CYS A 606 11.48 26.87 14.31
CA CYS A 606 10.78 26.11 13.29
C CYS A 606 9.35 25.69 13.72
N SER A 607 8.57 25.26 12.75
CA SER A 607 7.31 24.53 12.96
C SER A 607 7.21 23.49 11.87
N HIS A 608 7.40 22.22 12.22
CA HIS A 608 7.37 21.12 11.26
C HIS A 608 5.93 20.68 10.98
N ALA A 609 5.73 20.07 9.81
CA ALA A 609 4.58 19.21 9.61
C ALA A 609 4.80 17.94 10.44
N ALA A 610 3.77 17.40 11.07
CA ALA A 610 3.90 16.11 11.72
C ALA A 610 3.93 15.02 10.64
N ALA A 611 4.87 14.08 10.71
CA ALA A 611 5.01 13.01 9.71
C ALA A 611 3.75 12.12 9.60
N ASN A 612 2.85 12.17 10.58
CA ASN A 612 1.58 11.47 10.64
C ASN A 612 0.33 12.37 10.42
N ASP A 613 0.49 13.61 9.97
CA ASP A 613 -0.61 14.53 9.56
C ASP A 613 -0.24 15.12 8.19
N PHE A 614 -0.70 14.47 7.12
CA PHE A 614 -0.27 14.78 5.76
C PHE A 614 -0.86 16.08 5.23
N ASP A 615 -2.05 16.51 5.67
CA ASP A 615 -2.69 17.74 5.17
C ASP A 615 -2.54 18.96 6.08
N GLY A 616 -2.16 18.74 7.34
CA GLY A 616 -1.84 19.76 8.33
C GLY A 616 -3.07 20.36 9.01
N ASP A 617 -4.19 19.64 9.07
CA ASP A 617 -5.41 20.10 9.73
C ASP A 617 -5.43 19.89 11.26
N GLY A 618 -4.55 19.02 11.78
CA GLY A 618 -4.44 18.65 13.18
C GLY A 618 -5.08 17.30 13.57
N VAL A 619 -5.52 16.49 12.61
CA VAL A 619 -5.98 15.11 12.80
C VAL A 619 -4.91 14.14 12.24
N PRO A 620 -4.41 13.16 13.03
CA PRO A 620 -3.45 12.19 12.50
C PRO A 620 -4.08 11.29 11.43
N ASN A 621 -3.35 11.04 10.34
CA ASN A 621 -3.61 10.08 9.26
C ASN A 621 -4.22 8.75 9.75
N GLY A 622 -3.74 8.27 10.91
CA GLY A 622 -4.21 7.05 11.56
C GLY A 622 -5.69 7.06 11.95
N VAL A 623 -6.32 8.22 12.16
CA VAL A 623 -7.76 8.36 12.48
C VAL A 623 -8.52 9.32 11.57
N ASP A 624 -7.82 10.05 10.72
CA ASP A 624 -8.38 10.93 9.72
C ASP A 624 -9.26 10.18 8.70
N ASN A 625 -10.40 10.79 8.34
CA ASN A 625 -11.31 10.35 7.29
C ASN A 625 -11.04 11.01 5.92
N CYS A 626 -10.18 12.02 5.84
CA CYS A 626 -9.62 12.57 4.60
C CYS A 626 -8.11 12.91 4.70
N PRO A 627 -7.20 11.93 4.88
CA PRO A 627 -5.76 12.15 5.12
C PRO A 627 -4.97 13.05 4.14
N HIS A 628 -5.56 13.46 3.03
CA HIS A 628 -4.93 14.30 2.00
C HIS A 628 -5.66 15.65 1.79
N ASP A 629 -6.81 15.88 2.41
CA ASP A 629 -7.79 16.93 2.10
C ASP A 629 -8.42 17.60 3.36
N ALA A 630 -7.60 18.44 4.01
CA ALA A 630 -7.84 19.12 5.30
C ALA A 630 -9.31 19.42 5.67
N ASN A 631 -9.82 18.71 6.67
CA ASN A 631 -11.20 18.74 7.14
C ASN A 631 -11.35 18.57 8.66
N ALA A 632 -10.65 19.38 9.48
CA ALA A 632 -10.49 19.23 10.94
C ALA A 632 -11.77 19.16 11.82
N ASP A 633 -12.98 19.24 11.24
CA ASP A 633 -14.23 18.90 11.92
C ASP A 633 -14.69 17.44 11.68
N GLN A 634 -13.97 16.68 10.84
CA GLN A 634 -14.15 15.27 10.49
C GLN A 634 -15.62 14.98 10.12
N ALA A 635 -16.18 15.85 9.29
CA ALA A 635 -17.52 15.70 8.76
C ALA A 635 -17.59 14.49 7.82
N ASP A 636 -18.58 13.64 8.06
CA ASP A 636 -18.92 12.41 7.32
C ASP A 636 -20.46 12.27 7.47
N ASP A 637 -21.20 12.85 6.52
CA ASP A 637 -22.66 12.97 6.60
C ASP A 637 -23.36 11.61 6.38
N ASP A 638 -22.69 10.64 5.74
CA ASP A 638 -23.24 9.34 5.35
C ASP A 638 -22.82 8.15 6.25
N GLN A 639 -21.74 8.32 7.02
CA GLN A 639 -21.13 7.41 7.99
C GLN A 639 -20.48 6.16 7.39
N ASP A 640 -19.51 6.34 6.50
CA ASP A 640 -18.68 5.26 5.97
C ASP A 640 -17.19 5.34 6.31
N GLY A 641 -16.72 6.46 6.86
CA GLY A 641 -15.32 6.67 7.22
C GLY A 641 -14.48 7.39 6.16
N HIS A 642 -15.07 7.85 5.05
CA HIS A 642 -14.56 8.95 4.24
C HIS A 642 -15.20 10.27 4.68
N GLY A 643 -14.47 11.38 4.61
CA GLY A 643 -15.02 12.68 4.96
C GLY A 643 -15.66 13.42 3.78
N ASP A 644 -16.62 14.30 4.07
CA ASP A 644 -17.32 15.19 3.11
C ASP A 644 -16.38 16.02 2.19
N ALA A 645 -15.09 16.10 2.53
CA ALA A 645 -14.07 16.84 1.77
C ALA A 645 -13.44 16.02 0.64
N CYS A 646 -13.29 14.70 0.83
CA CYS A 646 -12.62 13.77 -0.08
C CYS A 646 -13.56 12.71 -0.66
N ASP A 647 -14.73 12.46 -0.05
CA ASP A 647 -15.75 11.60 -0.66
C ASP A 647 -16.48 12.33 -1.81
N ALA A 648 -16.60 11.62 -2.93
CA ALA A 648 -17.36 12.04 -4.10
C ALA A 648 -18.77 11.45 -4.13
N CYS A 649 -19.10 10.55 -3.19
CA CYS A 649 -20.34 9.81 -3.10
C CYS A 649 -21.28 10.43 -2.03
N ASP A 650 -22.61 10.24 -2.19
CA ASP A 650 -23.62 10.56 -1.16
C ASP A 650 -24.12 9.25 -0.45
N LEU A 651 -23.41 8.12 -0.58
CA LEU A 651 -23.88 6.77 -0.26
C LEU A 651 -22.77 5.75 0.13
N GLN A 652 -22.61 5.47 1.42
CA GLN A 652 -21.70 4.49 2.05
C GLN A 652 -20.90 3.52 1.14
N ASN A 653 -19.62 3.86 0.96
CA ASN A 653 -18.52 3.20 0.27
C ASN A 653 -17.29 3.02 1.19
N PRO A 654 -17.42 2.40 2.38
CA PRO A 654 -16.35 2.38 3.37
C PRO A 654 -15.05 1.74 2.84
N GLY A 655 -13.92 2.38 3.11
CA GLY A 655 -12.58 1.88 2.79
C GLY A 655 -12.23 2.03 1.31
N LEU A 656 -11.92 0.94 0.61
CA LEU A 656 -11.73 0.97 -0.84
C LEU A 656 -13.05 0.72 -1.60
N GLY A 657 -14.18 1.18 -1.05
CA GLY A 657 -15.46 1.09 -1.71
C GLY A 657 -15.53 2.05 -2.90
N ALA A 658 -15.90 1.56 -4.08
CA ALA A 658 -16.31 2.45 -5.16
C ALA A 658 -17.79 2.84 -5.00
N CYS A 659 -18.17 4.09 -5.31
CA CYS A 659 -19.53 4.62 -5.11
C CYS A 659 -20.62 3.58 -5.50
N PRO A 660 -21.51 3.20 -4.55
CA PRO A 660 -22.71 2.44 -4.84
C PRO A 660 -23.57 3.14 -5.89
N THR A 661 -23.86 2.41 -6.96
CA THR A 661 -24.67 2.90 -8.07
C THR A 661 -25.72 1.87 -8.47
N SER A 662 -26.65 2.29 -9.32
CA SER A 662 -27.71 1.41 -9.83
C SER A 662 -27.34 0.82 -11.18
N VAL A 663 -27.84 -0.38 -11.49
CA VAL A 663 -27.69 -0.92 -12.85
C VAL A 663 -28.35 0.01 -13.87
N GLU A 664 -29.46 0.63 -13.47
CA GLU A 664 -30.20 1.64 -14.23
C GLU A 664 -29.35 2.87 -14.60
N SER A 665 -28.50 3.37 -13.71
CA SER A 665 -27.61 4.51 -13.97
C SER A 665 -26.42 4.14 -14.87
N LEU A 666 -25.95 2.90 -14.80
CA LEU A 666 -24.89 2.40 -15.68
C LEU A 666 -25.40 2.13 -17.09
N ALA A 667 -26.56 1.47 -17.22
CA ALA A 667 -27.09 1.03 -18.51
C ALA A 667 -27.87 2.10 -19.30
N ASP A 668 -28.33 3.19 -18.67
CA ASP A 668 -28.95 4.34 -19.36
C ASP A 668 -27.98 5.53 -19.43
N GLU A 669 -27.32 5.73 -20.58
CA GLU A 669 -26.49 6.92 -20.87
C GLU A 669 -27.19 8.27 -20.60
N SER A 670 -28.53 8.29 -20.56
CA SER A 670 -29.31 9.49 -20.30
C SER A 670 -29.70 9.69 -18.83
N HIS A 671 -29.27 8.78 -17.94
CA HIS A 671 -29.43 8.91 -16.49
C HIS A 671 -28.64 10.13 -15.97
N PRO A 672 -29.19 10.93 -15.03
CA PRO A 672 -28.46 12.09 -14.48
C PRO A 672 -27.18 11.69 -13.74
N ASP A 673 -27.15 10.48 -13.21
CA ASP A 673 -26.08 9.93 -12.36
C ASP A 673 -25.25 8.88 -13.13
N HIS A 674 -25.19 8.99 -14.46
CA HIS A 674 -24.37 8.13 -15.32
C HIS A 674 -22.88 8.52 -15.20
N PRO A 675 -21.97 7.57 -14.89
CA PRO A 675 -20.55 7.87 -14.66
C PRO A 675 -19.79 8.19 -15.97
N GLU A 676 -18.56 8.68 -15.82
CA GLU A 676 -17.62 8.79 -16.96
C GLU A 676 -16.98 7.43 -17.26
N ASP A 677 -16.63 7.18 -18.53
CA ASP A 677 -15.93 5.96 -18.96
C ASP A 677 -14.60 5.82 -18.19
N GLY A 678 -14.41 4.68 -17.52
CA GLY A 678 -13.28 4.45 -16.62
C GLY A 678 -13.55 4.72 -15.13
N SER A 679 -14.72 5.20 -14.71
CA SER A 679 -15.04 5.35 -13.28
C SER A 679 -15.11 3.99 -12.55
N PRO A 680 -14.54 3.85 -11.34
CA PRO A 680 -14.82 2.70 -10.48
C PRO A 680 -16.24 2.81 -9.92
N VAL A 681 -16.99 1.71 -9.89
CA VAL A 681 -18.38 1.66 -9.41
C VAL A 681 -18.71 0.34 -8.72
N THR A 682 -19.66 0.37 -7.79
CA THR A 682 -20.20 -0.84 -7.14
C THR A 682 -21.70 -0.98 -7.39
N ILE A 683 -22.13 -2.16 -7.86
CA ILE A 683 -23.55 -2.55 -7.88
C ILE A 683 -23.79 -3.64 -6.83
N LYS A 684 -24.89 -3.53 -6.06
CA LYS A 684 -25.19 -4.43 -4.94
C LYS A 684 -26.43 -5.29 -5.19
N SER A 685 -26.39 -6.54 -4.73
CA SER A 685 -27.49 -7.51 -4.67
C SER A 685 -28.17 -7.82 -6.01
N VAL A 686 -27.37 -8.00 -7.06
CA VAL A 686 -27.84 -8.37 -8.41
C VAL A 686 -27.79 -9.88 -8.63
N TYR A 687 -28.71 -10.42 -9.45
CA TYR A 687 -28.77 -11.85 -9.72
C TYR A 687 -27.92 -12.22 -10.93
N VAL A 688 -27.06 -13.23 -10.80
CA VAL A 688 -26.34 -13.83 -11.94
C VAL A 688 -27.35 -14.55 -12.85
N THR A 689 -27.62 -14.01 -14.04
CA THR A 689 -28.64 -14.55 -14.96
C THR A 689 -28.09 -15.56 -15.96
N ALA A 690 -26.81 -15.42 -16.32
CA ALA A 690 -26.08 -16.28 -17.25
C ALA A 690 -24.55 -16.16 -17.03
N LEU A 691 -23.80 -17.19 -17.44
CA LEU A 691 -22.34 -17.19 -17.47
C LEU A 691 -21.88 -17.20 -18.95
N ARG A 692 -20.86 -16.42 -19.30
CA ARG A 692 -20.23 -16.47 -20.63
C ARG A 692 -19.34 -17.72 -20.74
N ALA A 693 -19.25 -18.33 -21.91
CA ALA A 693 -18.45 -19.55 -22.05
C ALA A 693 -16.93 -19.29 -21.93
N ASN A 694 -16.20 -20.27 -21.39
CA ASN A 694 -14.76 -20.18 -21.07
C ASN A 694 -14.42 -19.13 -20.00
N ASP A 695 -15.36 -18.86 -19.08
CA ASP A 695 -15.17 -18.06 -17.87
C ASP A 695 -14.71 -16.60 -18.11
N VAL A 696 -14.96 -16.06 -19.31
CA VAL A 696 -14.58 -14.70 -19.70
C VAL A 696 -15.45 -13.59 -19.09
N GLY A 697 -16.54 -13.96 -18.41
CA GLY A 697 -17.48 -13.04 -17.79
C GLY A 697 -18.83 -13.66 -17.47
N PHE A 698 -19.77 -12.82 -17.06
CA PHE A 698 -21.14 -13.20 -16.70
C PHE A 698 -22.12 -12.05 -16.95
N TRP A 699 -23.40 -12.32 -16.74
CA TRP A 699 -24.50 -11.38 -16.93
C TRP A 699 -25.29 -11.27 -15.63
N VAL A 700 -25.69 -10.06 -15.26
CA VAL A 700 -26.44 -9.78 -14.03
C VAL A 700 -27.72 -8.98 -14.31
N GLU A 701 -28.73 -9.12 -13.45
CA GLU A 701 -29.98 -8.36 -13.54
C GLU A 701 -30.51 -8.02 -12.13
N THR A 702 -31.12 -6.85 -11.94
CA THR A 702 -31.77 -6.49 -10.64
C THR A 702 -33.04 -7.31 -10.36
N GLY A 703 -33.55 -8.03 -11.37
CA GLY A 703 -34.73 -8.88 -11.29
C GLY A 703 -36.07 -8.14 -11.27
N THR A 704 -36.05 -6.81 -11.42
CA THR A 704 -37.28 -5.98 -11.56
C THR A 704 -37.90 -6.05 -12.95
N GLN A 705 -37.13 -6.54 -13.93
CA GLN A 705 -37.50 -6.66 -15.35
C GLN A 705 -37.99 -5.34 -15.97
N GLN A 706 -37.48 -4.21 -15.48
CA GLN A 706 -37.72 -2.89 -16.08
C GLN A 706 -36.66 -2.60 -17.16
N PRO A 707 -36.83 -1.57 -17.99
CA PRO A 707 -35.77 -1.15 -18.89
C PRO A 707 -34.50 -0.76 -18.13
N PHE A 708 -33.32 -1.06 -18.71
CA PHE A 708 -31.99 -0.76 -18.18
C PHE A 708 -31.63 -1.47 -16.87
N THR A 709 -32.15 -2.68 -16.63
CA THR A 709 -31.91 -3.41 -15.37
C THR A 709 -31.01 -4.64 -15.49
N GLY A 710 -30.32 -4.80 -16.62
CA GLY A 710 -29.31 -5.82 -16.85
C GLY A 710 -27.94 -5.20 -17.10
N LEU A 711 -26.85 -5.93 -16.81
CA LEU A 711 -25.48 -5.50 -17.05
C LEU A 711 -24.58 -6.68 -17.44
N ALA A 712 -23.60 -6.41 -18.31
CA ALA A 712 -22.51 -7.33 -18.59
C ALA A 712 -21.36 -7.15 -17.59
N VAL A 713 -20.70 -8.24 -17.22
CA VAL A 713 -19.47 -8.22 -16.41
C VAL A 713 -18.39 -9.00 -17.14
N PHE A 714 -17.27 -8.36 -17.45
CA PHE A 714 -16.12 -8.93 -18.14
C PHE A 714 -14.96 -9.18 -17.17
N SER A 715 -14.75 -10.46 -16.85
CA SER A 715 -13.77 -10.92 -15.88
C SER A 715 -12.49 -11.47 -16.50
N ASN A 716 -12.52 -11.89 -17.76
CA ASN A 716 -11.40 -12.52 -18.46
C ASN A 716 -10.79 -13.74 -17.69
N GLY A 717 -11.62 -14.48 -16.94
CA GLY A 717 -11.19 -15.60 -16.09
C GLY A 717 -10.96 -15.24 -14.61
N ASN A 718 -10.91 -13.95 -14.27
CA ASN A 718 -10.74 -13.47 -12.89
C ASN A 718 -12.10 -13.30 -12.20
N GLN A 719 -12.80 -14.40 -11.94
CA GLN A 719 -14.05 -14.41 -11.17
C GLN A 719 -14.12 -15.64 -10.25
N PRO A 720 -14.82 -15.56 -9.10
CA PRO A 720 -15.09 -16.73 -8.28
C PRO A 720 -15.96 -17.76 -9.02
N ALA A 721 -16.10 -18.95 -8.43
CA ALA A 721 -16.93 -20.02 -8.99
C ALA A 721 -18.44 -19.71 -8.85
N LEU A 722 -18.97 -18.92 -9.78
CA LEU A 722 -20.37 -18.47 -9.83
C LEU A 722 -21.33 -19.53 -10.39
N SER A 723 -22.60 -19.46 -9.97
CA SER A 723 -23.74 -20.20 -10.50
C SER A 723 -24.88 -19.26 -10.90
N VAL A 724 -25.67 -19.66 -11.91
CA VAL A 724 -26.88 -18.91 -12.28
C VAL A 724 -27.89 -18.94 -11.14
N GLY A 725 -28.31 -17.76 -10.69
CA GLY A 725 -29.20 -17.55 -9.55
C GLY A 725 -28.50 -17.14 -8.25
N ASP A 726 -27.16 -17.17 -8.20
CA ASP A 726 -26.41 -16.51 -7.13
C ASP A 726 -26.73 -15.01 -7.10
N VAL A 727 -26.77 -14.43 -5.90
CA VAL A 727 -26.89 -13.00 -5.66
C VAL A 727 -25.50 -12.48 -5.35
N VAL A 728 -25.06 -11.45 -6.08
CA VAL A 728 -23.72 -10.89 -5.97
C VAL A 728 -23.73 -9.38 -5.79
N ASP A 729 -22.73 -8.89 -5.06
CA ASP A 729 -22.25 -7.52 -5.17
C ASP A 729 -21.05 -7.54 -6.12
N VAL A 730 -20.97 -6.57 -7.04
CA VAL A 730 -19.92 -6.44 -8.04
C VAL A 730 -19.34 -5.04 -8.01
N THR A 731 -18.05 -4.94 -7.73
CA THR A 731 -17.27 -3.70 -7.87
C THR A 731 -16.37 -3.84 -9.09
N GLY A 732 -16.25 -2.80 -9.91
CA GLY A 732 -15.39 -2.83 -11.10
C GLY A 732 -15.34 -1.49 -11.81
N THR A 733 -14.60 -1.44 -12.91
CA THR A 733 -14.49 -0.23 -13.74
C THR A 733 -15.61 -0.20 -14.77
N TYR A 734 -16.40 0.88 -14.79
CA TYR A 734 -17.40 1.13 -15.83
C TYR A 734 -16.71 1.32 -17.19
N THR A 735 -17.21 0.64 -18.24
CA THR A 735 -16.63 0.72 -19.59
C THR A 735 -17.68 0.58 -20.70
N GLU A 736 -17.65 1.48 -21.69
CA GLU A 736 -18.44 1.33 -22.94
C GLU A 736 -17.65 0.55 -24.01
N TYR A 737 -17.72 -0.78 -24.01
CA TYR A 737 -16.94 -1.60 -24.91
C TYR A 737 -17.62 -1.83 -26.27
N PHE A 738 -17.28 -1.01 -27.25
CA PHE A 738 -17.85 -1.04 -28.62
C PHE A 738 -19.37 -0.84 -28.69
N GLY A 739 -19.96 -0.13 -27.70
CA GLY A 739 -21.40 0.08 -27.57
C GLY A 739 -22.14 -1.06 -26.87
N LEU A 740 -21.44 -1.84 -26.05
CA LEU A 740 -22.00 -2.69 -25.00
C LEU A 740 -21.56 -2.11 -23.66
N VAL A 741 -22.49 -1.91 -22.72
CA VAL A 741 -22.14 -1.46 -21.37
C VAL A 741 -21.68 -2.66 -20.53
N GLU A 742 -20.44 -2.63 -20.02
CA GLU A 742 -19.92 -3.66 -19.13
C GLU A 742 -19.05 -3.13 -17.97
N LEU A 743 -18.96 -3.93 -16.89
CA LEU A 743 -17.94 -3.74 -15.85
C LEU A 743 -16.70 -4.57 -16.18
N THR A 744 -15.53 -3.94 -16.14
CA THR A 744 -14.23 -4.59 -16.32
C THR A 744 -13.46 -4.66 -14.98
N ASN A 745 -12.46 -5.54 -14.91
CA ASN A 745 -11.67 -5.84 -13.70
C ASN A 745 -12.53 -6.11 -12.43
N PRO A 746 -13.55 -6.99 -12.50
CA PRO A 746 -14.54 -7.12 -11.44
C PRO A 746 -14.01 -7.82 -10.17
N SER A 747 -14.25 -7.19 -9.02
CA SER A 747 -14.39 -7.86 -7.73
C SER A 747 -15.83 -8.37 -7.59
N VAL A 748 -16.02 -9.60 -7.08
CA VAL A 748 -17.34 -10.22 -6.97
C VAL A 748 -17.50 -10.90 -5.61
N VAL A 749 -18.44 -10.41 -4.80
CA VAL A 749 -18.80 -10.99 -3.50
C VAL A 749 -20.14 -11.73 -3.65
N ILE A 750 -20.17 -13.02 -3.28
CA ILE A 750 -21.41 -13.82 -3.33
C ILE A 750 -22.18 -13.63 -2.02
N VAL A 751 -23.30 -12.91 -2.10
CA VAL A 751 -24.19 -12.56 -0.98
C VAL A 751 -25.17 -13.70 -0.64
N ASP A 752 -25.64 -14.43 -1.65
CA ASP A 752 -26.44 -15.66 -1.50
C ASP A 752 -26.12 -16.61 -2.65
N SER A 753 -26.01 -17.92 -2.37
CA SER A 753 -25.59 -18.91 -3.37
C SER A 753 -26.57 -20.07 -3.52
N GLY A 754 -26.77 -20.50 -4.77
CA GLY A 754 -27.62 -21.65 -5.13
C GLY A 754 -29.12 -21.37 -5.05
N SER A 755 -29.52 -20.11 -4.88
CA SER A 755 -30.91 -19.68 -5.00
C SER A 755 -31.39 -19.76 -6.45
N PRO A 756 -32.62 -20.24 -6.74
CA PRO A 756 -33.17 -20.14 -8.08
C PRO A 756 -33.59 -18.69 -8.39
N LEU A 757 -33.37 -18.23 -9.62
CA LEU A 757 -33.83 -16.91 -10.07
C LEU A 757 -35.31 -16.66 -9.69
N PRO A 758 -35.65 -15.54 -9.02
CA PRO A 758 -37.00 -15.29 -8.54
C PRO A 758 -37.98 -14.86 -9.64
N PHE A 759 -37.48 -14.64 -10.86
CA PHE A 759 -38.22 -14.27 -12.06
C PHE A 759 -38.02 -15.30 -13.18
N SER A 760 -38.78 -15.14 -14.27
CA SER A 760 -38.64 -15.93 -15.50
C SER A 760 -38.31 -14.99 -16.67
N PRO A 761 -37.67 -15.47 -17.76
CA PRO A 761 -37.29 -14.61 -18.88
C PRO A 761 -38.42 -13.71 -19.38
N LEU A 762 -38.14 -12.42 -19.59
CA LEU A 762 -39.15 -11.44 -19.99
C LEU A 762 -39.56 -11.67 -21.45
N VAL A 763 -40.85 -11.93 -21.68
CA VAL A 763 -41.37 -12.18 -23.04
C VAL A 763 -41.49 -10.87 -23.82
N VAL A 764 -40.76 -10.78 -24.94
CA VAL A 764 -40.64 -9.59 -25.80
C VAL A 764 -40.87 -9.91 -27.29
N ASP A 765 -41.14 -8.89 -28.09
CA ASP A 765 -41.23 -9.04 -29.55
C ASP A 765 -39.83 -9.04 -30.18
N ALA A 766 -39.51 -10.09 -30.95
CA ALA A 766 -38.20 -10.25 -31.56
C ALA A 766 -37.79 -9.09 -32.50
N ALA A 767 -38.74 -8.38 -33.14
CA ALA A 767 -38.42 -7.22 -33.97
C ALA A 767 -38.19 -5.94 -33.13
N ALA A 768 -38.61 -5.92 -31.87
CA ALA A 768 -38.39 -4.80 -30.97
C ALA A 768 -36.97 -4.81 -30.36
N ILE A 769 -36.42 -6.00 -30.10
CA ILE A 769 -35.08 -6.22 -29.54
C ILE A 769 -34.00 -6.58 -30.57
N ALA A 770 -34.34 -6.69 -31.86
CA ALA A 770 -33.36 -6.83 -32.94
C ALA A 770 -32.54 -5.54 -33.13
N THR A 771 -31.39 -5.62 -33.80
CA THR A 771 -30.49 -4.48 -34.09
C THR A 771 -31.25 -3.24 -34.61
N GLY A 772 -31.18 -2.13 -33.87
CA GLY A 772 -31.87 -0.88 -34.20
C GLY A 772 -33.38 -0.86 -33.91
N GLY A 773 -33.89 -1.87 -33.21
CA GLY A 773 -35.23 -1.91 -32.63
C GLY A 773 -35.34 -1.02 -31.38
N PRO A 774 -36.54 -0.52 -31.05
CA PRO A 774 -36.76 0.43 -29.95
C PRO A 774 -36.63 -0.18 -28.54
N GLN A 775 -36.37 -1.47 -28.43
CA GLN A 775 -36.17 -2.20 -27.17
C GLN A 775 -34.83 -2.96 -27.14
N ALA A 776 -33.93 -2.73 -28.10
CA ALA A 776 -32.59 -3.31 -28.09
C ALA A 776 -31.79 -2.75 -26.90
N GLU A 777 -31.48 -1.45 -26.93
CA GLU A 777 -30.80 -0.74 -25.83
C GLU A 777 -31.43 -0.97 -24.45
N PRO A 778 -32.75 -0.70 -24.26
CA PRO A 778 -33.31 -0.68 -22.92
C PRO A 778 -33.50 -2.07 -22.33
N TYR A 779 -33.19 -3.15 -23.06
CA TYR A 779 -33.16 -4.51 -22.54
C TYR A 779 -31.83 -5.22 -22.85
N GLU A 780 -30.76 -4.46 -23.12
CA GLU A 780 -29.40 -5.01 -23.19
C GLU A 780 -29.04 -5.72 -21.88
N ALA A 781 -28.22 -6.77 -21.98
CA ALA A 781 -27.79 -7.67 -20.91
C ALA A 781 -28.89 -8.41 -20.11
N MET A 782 -30.17 -8.09 -20.30
CA MET A 782 -31.29 -8.69 -19.56
C MET A 782 -31.68 -10.09 -20.05
N LEU A 783 -32.32 -10.87 -19.19
CA LEU A 783 -32.80 -12.23 -19.51
C LEU A 783 -34.18 -12.20 -20.20
N LEU A 784 -34.20 -12.42 -21.51
CA LEU A 784 -35.37 -12.27 -22.37
C LEU A 784 -35.85 -13.59 -22.98
N GLN A 785 -37.09 -13.61 -23.47
CA GLN A 785 -37.67 -14.70 -24.26
C GLN A 785 -38.44 -14.16 -25.48
N VAL A 786 -38.25 -14.81 -26.63
CA VAL A 786 -39.07 -14.61 -27.84
C VAL A 786 -39.88 -15.87 -28.13
N GLU A 787 -41.11 -15.72 -28.62
CA GLU A 787 -42.06 -16.81 -28.84
C GLU A 787 -42.51 -16.93 -30.31
N ASP A 788 -42.88 -18.14 -30.73
CA ASP A 788 -43.41 -18.47 -32.07
C ASP A 788 -42.53 -18.01 -33.26
N VAL A 789 -41.20 -17.98 -33.07
CA VAL A 789 -40.23 -17.51 -34.08
C VAL A 789 -39.75 -18.61 -35.04
N ALA A 790 -39.41 -18.21 -36.27
CA ALA A 790 -38.84 -19.11 -37.30
C ALA A 790 -37.49 -18.60 -37.82
N ILE A 791 -36.55 -19.50 -38.17
CA ILE A 791 -35.28 -19.15 -38.82
C ILE A 791 -35.56 -18.46 -40.16
N THR A 792 -35.09 -17.23 -40.34
CA THR A 792 -35.18 -16.46 -41.59
C THR A 792 -33.87 -16.46 -42.37
N VAL A 793 -32.73 -16.52 -41.68
CA VAL A 793 -31.39 -16.64 -42.27
C VAL A 793 -30.64 -17.73 -41.50
N GLN A 794 -30.15 -18.75 -42.21
CA GLN A 794 -29.50 -19.89 -41.56
C GLN A 794 -28.11 -19.52 -41.01
N ASN A 795 -27.27 -18.82 -41.76
CA ASN A 795 -26.00 -18.29 -41.24
C ASN A 795 -26.03 -16.78 -41.46
N ALA A 796 -25.97 -16.01 -40.37
CA ALA A 796 -26.16 -14.56 -40.39
C ALA A 796 -25.01 -13.80 -41.07
N ASP A 797 -23.77 -14.30 -40.96
CA ASP A 797 -22.54 -13.68 -41.49
C ASP A 797 -22.13 -14.25 -42.86
N GLY A 798 -22.90 -15.23 -43.35
CA GLY A 798 -22.97 -15.74 -44.71
C GLY A 798 -21.83 -16.65 -45.15
N GLY A 799 -20.59 -16.16 -45.10
CA GLY A 799 -19.41 -16.86 -45.65
C GLY A 799 -18.45 -17.41 -44.60
N MET A 800 -18.50 -16.85 -43.40
CA MET A 800 -17.85 -17.37 -42.19
C MET A 800 -18.94 -17.99 -41.32
N ASP A 801 -18.58 -19.01 -40.55
CA ASP A 801 -19.54 -19.79 -39.76
C ASP A 801 -19.17 -19.60 -38.28
N PHE A 802 -19.98 -18.81 -37.59
CA PHE A 802 -19.89 -18.53 -36.16
C PHE A 802 -21.12 -19.08 -35.42
N ASP A 803 -21.72 -20.14 -35.98
CA ASP A 803 -22.90 -20.84 -35.43
C ASP A 803 -24.17 -19.99 -35.15
N GLU A 804 -24.13 -18.73 -35.58
CA GLU A 804 -25.16 -17.71 -35.46
C GLU A 804 -26.22 -17.77 -36.58
N PHE A 805 -27.51 -17.60 -36.21
CA PHE A 805 -28.65 -17.58 -37.14
C PHE A 805 -29.62 -16.42 -36.85
N THR A 806 -30.43 -16.04 -37.84
CA THR A 806 -31.44 -14.97 -37.68
C THR A 806 -32.84 -15.57 -37.65
N VAL A 807 -33.67 -15.13 -36.71
CA VAL A 807 -35.06 -15.57 -36.56
C VAL A 807 -36.07 -14.56 -37.13
N THR A 808 -37.36 -14.79 -36.89
CA THR A 808 -38.45 -13.91 -37.34
C THR A 808 -38.42 -12.62 -36.53
N GLY A 809 -38.62 -11.48 -37.19
CA GLY A 809 -38.39 -10.15 -36.59
C GLY A 809 -37.00 -9.57 -36.89
N GLY A 810 -36.03 -10.40 -37.26
CA GLY A 810 -34.67 -9.97 -37.60
C GLY A 810 -33.66 -10.05 -36.45
N LEU A 811 -34.10 -10.49 -35.27
CA LEU A 811 -33.22 -10.82 -34.14
C LEU A 811 -32.27 -11.96 -34.52
N ARG A 812 -31.01 -11.83 -34.10
CA ARG A 812 -30.00 -12.88 -34.22
C ARG A 812 -29.95 -13.73 -32.95
N VAL A 813 -29.56 -14.99 -33.08
CA VAL A 813 -29.37 -15.95 -31.97
C VAL A 813 -28.00 -16.59 -32.14
N ASN A 814 -27.22 -16.63 -31.07
CA ASN A 814 -25.78 -16.92 -31.07
C ASN A 814 -25.40 -17.84 -29.89
N ASP A 815 -24.15 -18.34 -29.88
CA ASP A 815 -23.69 -19.42 -28.99
C ASP A 815 -22.78 -18.97 -27.82
N THR A 816 -22.64 -17.67 -27.56
CA THR A 816 -21.65 -17.10 -26.60
C THR A 816 -21.79 -17.66 -25.18
N ASN A 817 -23.03 -17.91 -24.75
CA ASN A 817 -23.33 -18.53 -23.46
C ASN A 817 -23.49 -20.07 -23.56
N TYR A 818 -23.66 -20.64 -24.76
CA TYR A 818 -23.97 -22.06 -24.97
C TYR A 818 -23.36 -22.62 -26.27
N LEU A 819 -22.06 -22.90 -26.24
CA LEU A 819 -21.22 -23.40 -27.36
C LEU A 819 -21.65 -24.74 -28.01
N ALA A 820 -22.75 -25.35 -27.55
CA ALA A 820 -23.35 -26.52 -28.22
C ALA A 820 -24.45 -26.10 -29.21
N LEU A 821 -24.87 -24.83 -29.21
CA LEU A 821 -25.73 -24.26 -30.22
C LEU A 821 -25.02 -24.24 -31.58
N ASN A 822 -25.76 -24.52 -32.64
CA ASN A 822 -25.22 -24.59 -33.98
C ASN A 822 -26.29 -24.22 -35.01
N ASN A 823 -25.91 -23.56 -36.10
CA ASN A 823 -26.85 -23.08 -37.11
C ASN A 823 -27.30 -24.14 -38.15
N ASN A 824 -27.12 -25.43 -37.86
CA ASN A 824 -27.48 -26.54 -38.75
C ASN A 824 -28.96 -26.60 -39.17
N CYS A 825 -29.87 -25.94 -38.44
CA CYS A 825 -31.30 -25.96 -38.73
C CYS A 825 -31.67 -25.13 -39.98
N PRO A 826 -32.45 -25.69 -40.93
CA PRO A 826 -32.77 -25.02 -42.18
C PRO A 826 -33.70 -23.81 -41.98
N VAL A 827 -33.59 -22.83 -42.89
CA VAL A 827 -34.53 -21.69 -42.97
C VAL A 827 -35.98 -22.18 -42.99
N GLY A 828 -36.79 -21.61 -42.11
CA GLY A 828 -38.19 -21.98 -41.86
C GLY A 828 -38.41 -22.97 -40.72
N SER A 829 -37.35 -23.47 -40.06
CA SER A 829 -37.48 -24.21 -38.79
C SER A 829 -38.09 -23.32 -37.72
N MET A 830 -38.96 -23.89 -36.88
CA MET A 830 -39.82 -23.17 -35.93
C MET A 830 -39.45 -23.47 -34.48
N PHE A 831 -39.53 -22.45 -33.64
CA PHE A 831 -39.40 -22.52 -32.19
C PHE A 831 -40.69 -22.07 -31.51
N THR A 832 -41.08 -22.76 -30.45
CA THR A 832 -42.13 -22.32 -29.53
C THR A 832 -41.61 -21.12 -28.72
N SER A 833 -40.39 -21.24 -28.21
CA SER A 833 -39.67 -20.15 -27.56
C SER A 833 -38.16 -20.32 -27.69
N ILE A 834 -37.45 -19.19 -27.64
CA ILE A 834 -36.02 -19.10 -27.39
C ILE A 834 -35.84 -18.06 -26.28
N ALA A 835 -35.13 -18.43 -25.21
CA ALA A 835 -34.69 -17.53 -24.16
C ALA A 835 -33.16 -17.33 -24.20
N GLY A 836 -32.67 -16.29 -23.53
CA GLY A 836 -31.24 -15.98 -23.44
C GLY A 836 -31.02 -14.56 -22.90
N THR A 837 -29.76 -14.18 -22.66
CA THR A 837 -29.43 -12.77 -22.40
C THR A 837 -29.33 -12.01 -23.71
N LEU A 838 -29.61 -10.71 -23.69
CA LEU A 838 -29.42 -9.86 -24.87
C LEU A 838 -27.99 -9.32 -24.91
N ASP A 839 -27.24 -9.65 -25.96
CA ASP A 839 -25.88 -9.17 -26.21
C ASP A 839 -25.86 -8.15 -27.35
N PHE A 840 -24.90 -7.22 -27.33
CA PHE A 840 -24.56 -6.39 -28.47
C PHE A 840 -23.10 -6.58 -28.86
N SER A 841 -22.87 -7.30 -29.96
CA SER A 841 -21.53 -7.57 -30.46
C SER A 841 -21.45 -7.47 -31.98
N PHE A 842 -20.30 -6.99 -32.48
CA PHE A 842 -20.05 -6.76 -33.90
C PHE A 842 -21.15 -5.92 -34.60
N SER A 843 -21.67 -4.91 -33.90
CA SER A 843 -22.77 -4.04 -34.35
C SER A 843 -24.10 -4.77 -34.61
N ASN A 844 -24.38 -5.87 -33.90
CA ASN A 844 -25.65 -6.59 -33.95
C ASN A 844 -26.14 -6.95 -32.55
N THR A 845 -27.44 -6.79 -32.32
CA THR A 845 -28.10 -7.29 -31.11
C THR A 845 -28.45 -8.76 -31.29
N LYS A 846 -28.07 -9.60 -30.32
CA LYS A 846 -28.16 -11.06 -30.35
C LYS A 846 -28.81 -11.58 -29.07
N LEU A 847 -29.59 -12.65 -29.18
CA LEU A 847 -30.06 -13.41 -28.02
C LEU A 847 -29.12 -14.60 -27.79
N GLU A 848 -28.61 -14.75 -26.58
CA GLU A 848 -27.58 -15.71 -26.18
C GLU A 848 -28.17 -16.76 -25.20
N PRO A 849 -28.69 -17.91 -25.68
CA PRO A 849 -29.28 -18.94 -24.84
C PRO A 849 -28.23 -19.52 -23.89
N ARG A 850 -28.64 -19.87 -22.67
CA ARG A 850 -27.71 -20.29 -21.60
C ARG A 850 -27.48 -21.80 -21.60
N ASP A 851 -28.52 -22.56 -21.94
CA ASP A 851 -28.46 -24.01 -22.09
C ASP A 851 -29.57 -24.54 -23.03
N ALA A 852 -29.65 -25.87 -23.18
CA ALA A 852 -30.66 -26.55 -24.00
C ALA A 852 -32.11 -26.33 -23.55
N GLY A 853 -32.34 -25.95 -22.29
CA GLY A 853 -33.65 -25.67 -21.70
C GLY A 853 -34.25 -24.34 -22.13
N ASP A 854 -33.41 -23.37 -22.51
CA ASP A 854 -33.86 -22.08 -23.07
C ASP A 854 -34.42 -22.21 -24.50
N ILE A 855 -34.25 -23.36 -25.19
CA ILE A 855 -34.63 -23.56 -26.60
C ILE A 855 -35.73 -24.59 -26.76
N VAL A 856 -36.97 -24.13 -26.92
CA VAL A 856 -38.15 -25.01 -27.11
C VAL A 856 -38.48 -25.12 -28.60
N TRP A 857 -37.79 -26.02 -29.31
CA TRP A 857 -37.96 -26.23 -30.76
C TRP A 857 -39.19 -27.08 -31.13
N ILE A 858 -39.67 -26.93 -32.38
CA ILE A 858 -40.83 -27.66 -32.92
C ILE A 858 -40.42 -28.75 -33.92
N ASP A 859 -39.51 -28.45 -34.84
CA ASP A 859 -39.17 -29.32 -35.98
C ASP A 859 -37.67 -29.57 -36.21
N CYS A 860 -36.78 -28.75 -35.64
CA CYS A 860 -35.33 -28.95 -35.67
C CYS A 860 -34.67 -28.50 -34.37
N ASN A 861 -33.77 -29.32 -33.81
CA ASN A 861 -32.97 -28.97 -32.64
C ASN A 861 -31.61 -28.38 -33.10
N PRO A 862 -31.31 -27.09 -32.81
CA PRO A 862 -30.03 -26.49 -33.19
C PRO A 862 -28.87 -26.94 -32.29
N ALA A 863 -29.12 -27.53 -31.11
CA ALA A 863 -28.09 -27.98 -30.16
C ALA A 863 -28.15 -29.51 -29.90
N PRO A 864 -27.55 -30.35 -30.75
CA PRO A 864 -27.78 -31.81 -30.81
C PRO A 864 -26.96 -32.71 -29.87
#